data_AF-A0A934FSY3-F1
#
_entry.id   AF-A0A934FSY3-F1
#
_cell.length_a   1.000
_cell.length_b   1.000
_cell.length_c   1.000
_cell.angle_alpha   90.00
_cell.angle_beta   90.00
_cell.angle_gamma   90.00
#
_symmetry.space_group_name_H-M   'P 1'
#
loop_
_entity.id
_entity.type
_entity.pdbx_description
1 polymer ?
#
loop_
_entity_poly.entity_id
_entity_poly.type
_entity_poly.pdbx_seq_one_letter_code
_entity_poly.pdbx_strand_id
1 'polypeptide(L)'
;MGQQHVSNPGDEAALRSFMKALLADVRALEGMLETDVFETGVRRIGAEQEIFLIDDACRPKNMVLDMLPKLPPVGFTTELAQFNLETNLTPHEFGGDCMRRMETELKERLLQARTVAESLGGGIVMCGILPTLQKSHLGLDSMTPNPRYRRLNDAMSALRGGQFTFLIKGIDELETSHDNVMLESCTTSFQIHFQVAPKEFARLYNLAQAITAPVLAAAVNSPILLGRRLWHETRIALFQQSVDARSQSHQNRGIRPRVSFGDGWIKESVMEIFRDDIARFRVLLADKTDEDPEKVLSRGEIPKLSSLRLHNGTVYRWNRACYGIHEGKAHLRIEARVLPAGPTVIDEMANAAFFFGLMVALAEEYGDIREVMTFDIAKDNFTSAARSGLRAQFTWIGGTSYTAQALILEHLLPLARQGLEHRGIDRGDIDRYLGVLEERVRTGRTGAQWMLDSLAAMQGKGTQDQRLRALCHVTRERQKQGDPVARWKLATIEDTGSWRHSYQKVGQFMTTDLFTVHPTDVVDLAASLMDWRHIRHVPVEDAEGRLVGLVSHRSLLRLVGQGATGVDQQVLVQDIMKKAVVTVTPDTPTLEAIEKMRGLRVGSLPVVEGDKLVGIITERDLINVAAALLEQHLKEQGAP
;
A
#
# COMPACT_ATOMS: atom_id res chain seq x y z
N MET A 1 -13.16 -10.02 12.41
CA MET A 1 -11.98 -9.65 13.22
C MET A 1 -11.56 -10.78 14.14
N GLY A 2 -10.25 -11.04 14.23
CA GLY A 2 -9.70 -12.28 14.80
C GLY A 2 -9.42 -12.24 16.30
N GLN A 3 -9.37 -13.44 16.88
CA GLN A 3 -9.14 -13.68 18.31
C GLN A 3 -7.73 -13.23 18.75
N GLN A 4 -7.63 -12.82 20.02
CA GLN A 4 -6.51 -12.06 20.59
C GLN A 4 -5.55 -12.92 21.44
N HIS A 5 -5.82 -14.20 21.59
CA HIS A 5 -4.91 -15.13 22.25
C HIS A 5 -4.12 -15.88 21.17
N VAL A 6 -2.83 -16.14 21.38
CA VAL A 6 -2.01 -16.98 20.49
C VAL A 6 -1.00 -17.69 21.41
N SER A 7 -0.38 -18.79 20.99
CA SER A 7 0.74 -19.54 21.63
C SER A 7 2.11 -19.29 20.95
N ASN A 8 3.23 -19.52 21.64
CA ASN A 8 4.57 -19.07 21.21
C ASN A 8 5.08 -19.77 19.92
N PRO A 9 5.87 -19.08 19.07
CA PRO A 9 6.57 -19.73 17.97
C PRO A 9 7.54 -20.78 18.53
N GLY A 10 7.38 -22.05 18.14
CA GLY A 10 8.22 -23.16 18.57
C GLY A 10 7.58 -24.14 19.55
N ASP A 11 6.36 -23.88 20.03
CA ASP A 11 5.58 -24.90 20.73
C ASP A 11 4.96 -25.89 19.72
N GLU A 12 5.74 -26.91 19.34
CA GLU A 12 5.29 -27.97 18.43
C GLU A 12 4.02 -28.68 18.92
N ALA A 13 3.81 -28.75 20.25
CA ALA A 13 2.60 -29.35 20.80
C ALA A 13 1.38 -28.45 20.53
N ALA A 14 1.51 -27.13 20.73
CA ALA A 14 0.46 -26.17 20.40
C ALA A 14 0.15 -26.15 18.89
N LEU A 15 1.18 -26.16 18.02
CA LEU A 15 0.98 -26.22 16.57
C LEU A 15 0.29 -27.51 16.13
N ARG A 16 0.67 -28.67 16.70
CA ARG A 16 -0.02 -29.95 16.42
C ARG A 16 -1.47 -29.93 16.91
N SER A 17 -1.73 -29.38 18.09
CA SER A 17 -3.09 -29.24 18.61
C SER A 17 -3.95 -28.35 17.71
N PHE A 18 -3.40 -27.20 17.29
CA PHE A 18 -4.08 -26.29 16.38
C PHE A 18 -4.34 -26.94 15.02
N MET A 19 -3.38 -27.69 14.47
CA MET A 19 -3.60 -28.41 13.21
C MET A 19 -4.73 -29.44 13.33
N LYS A 20 -4.83 -30.17 14.45
CA LYS A 20 -5.95 -31.09 14.68
C LYS A 20 -7.30 -30.36 14.74
N ALA A 21 -7.34 -29.20 15.40
CA ALA A 21 -8.53 -28.37 15.44
C ALA A 21 -8.90 -27.80 14.07
N LEU A 22 -7.93 -27.31 13.31
CA LEU A 22 -8.11 -26.84 11.94
C LEU A 22 -8.71 -27.94 11.04
N LEU A 23 -8.22 -29.17 11.15
CA LEU A 23 -8.79 -30.32 10.43
C LEU A 23 -10.18 -30.73 10.93
N ALA A 24 -10.52 -30.46 12.20
CA ALA A 24 -11.88 -30.62 12.71
C ALA A 24 -12.82 -29.55 12.12
N ASP A 25 -12.40 -28.29 12.10
CA ASP A 25 -13.17 -27.19 11.49
C ASP A 25 -13.44 -27.44 10.00
N VAL A 26 -12.44 -27.97 9.27
CA VAL A 26 -12.59 -28.32 7.85
C VAL A 26 -13.62 -29.42 7.63
N ARG A 27 -13.63 -30.46 8.48
CA ARG A 27 -14.62 -31.55 8.40
C ARG A 27 -16.02 -31.09 8.78
N ALA A 28 -16.13 -30.25 9.82
CA ALA A 28 -17.38 -29.63 10.19
C ALA A 28 -17.93 -28.76 9.05
N LEU A 29 -17.08 -27.94 8.40
CA LEU A 29 -17.48 -27.15 7.24
C LEU A 29 -17.97 -28.03 6.08
N GLU A 30 -17.31 -29.14 5.80
CA GLU A 30 -17.75 -30.11 4.78
C GLU A 30 -19.13 -30.67 5.12
N GLY A 31 -19.34 -31.16 6.35
CA GLY A 31 -20.66 -31.64 6.79
C GLY A 31 -21.74 -30.55 6.76
N MET A 32 -21.40 -29.30 7.06
CA MET A 32 -22.31 -28.16 6.94
C MET A 32 -22.72 -27.89 5.49
N LEU A 33 -21.81 -28.07 4.53
CA LEU A 33 -22.11 -27.91 3.10
C LEU A 33 -23.00 -29.05 2.59
N GLU A 34 -22.83 -30.27 3.09
CA GLU A 34 -23.66 -31.44 2.74
C GLU A 34 -25.08 -31.36 3.33
N THR A 35 -25.22 -30.76 4.51
CA THR A 35 -26.49 -30.65 5.24
C THR A 35 -27.25 -29.35 4.98
N ASP A 36 -26.80 -28.53 4.02
CA ASP A 36 -27.46 -27.29 3.56
C ASP A 36 -27.81 -26.31 4.72
N VAL A 37 -26.97 -26.22 5.77
CA VAL A 37 -27.22 -25.34 6.94
C VAL A 37 -26.87 -23.86 6.72
N PHE A 38 -26.41 -23.52 5.51
CA PHE A 38 -26.08 -22.15 5.13
C PHE A 38 -27.31 -21.34 4.77
N GLU A 39 -27.29 -20.06 5.10
CA GLU A 39 -28.31 -19.12 4.63
C GLU A 39 -28.27 -19.02 3.09
N THR A 40 -29.43 -19.22 2.46
CA THR A 40 -29.63 -19.11 1.01
C THR A 40 -30.79 -18.17 0.71
N GLY A 41 -30.89 -17.69 -0.54
CA GLY A 41 -31.95 -16.78 -0.98
C GLY A 41 -31.77 -15.32 -0.55
N VAL A 42 -30.79 -15.03 0.32
CA VAL A 42 -30.42 -13.68 0.74
C VAL A 42 -29.01 -13.37 0.25
N ARG A 43 -28.83 -12.17 -0.33
CA ARG A 43 -27.51 -11.63 -0.67
C ARG A 43 -27.31 -10.32 0.08
N ARG A 44 -26.26 -10.25 0.89
CA ARG A 44 -25.82 -9.03 1.55
C ARG A 44 -24.50 -8.54 0.95
N ILE A 45 -24.35 -7.23 0.93
CA ILE A 45 -23.11 -6.52 0.63
C ILE A 45 -22.63 -5.77 1.86
N GLY A 46 -21.33 -5.49 1.92
CA GLY A 46 -20.73 -4.66 2.95
C GLY A 46 -19.33 -4.23 2.55
N ALA A 47 -18.67 -3.44 3.39
CA ALA A 47 -17.30 -3.04 3.14
C ALA A 47 -16.49 -2.83 4.43
N GLU A 48 -15.17 -2.90 4.29
CA GLU A 48 -14.16 -2.53 5.28
C GLU A 48 -13.32 -1.39 4.70
N GLN A 49 -13.06 -0.36 5.49
CA GLN A 49 -12.29 0.82 5.11
C GLN A 49 -11.05 0.94 5.98
N GLU A 50 -9.88 0.93 5.37
CA GLU A 50 -8.61 1.27 6.03
C GLU A 50 -8.21 2.71 5.71
N ILE A 51 -7.54 3.36 6.67
CA ILE A 51 -7.28 4.80 6.68
C ILE A 51 -5.86 5.06 7.19
N PHE A 52 -5.16 6.03 6.59
CA PHE A 52 -3.92 6.55 7.14
C PHE A 52 -4.18 7.70 8.13
N LEU A 53 -3.50 7.65 9.28
CA LEU A 53 -3.45 8.69 10.28
C LEU A 53 -2.21 9.54 10.05
N ILE A 54 -2.39 10.86 9.97
CA ILE A 54 -1.32 11.80 9.60
C ILE A 54 -1.18 12.96 10.57
N ASP A 55 0.01 13.55 10.62
CA ASP A 55 0.26 14.84 11.27
C ASP A 55 -0.08 16.02 10.34
N ASP A 56 0.16 17.24 10.82
CA ASP A 56 -0.07 18.48 10.04
C ASP A 56 0.85 18.60 8.82
N ALA A 57 2.00 17.91 8.84
CA ALA A 57 2.90 17.78 7.70
C ALA A 57 2.48 16.64 6.76
N CYS A 58 1.29 16.07 6.95
CA CYS A 58 0.80 14.92 6.21
C CYS A 58 1.71 13.68 6.27
N ARG A 59 2.53 13.53 7.31
CA ARG A 59 3.35 12.32 7.54
C ARG A 59 2.60 11.34 8.43
N PRO A 60 2.92 10.02 8.39
CA PRO A 60 2.28 9.05 9.27
C PRO A 60 2.42 9.47 10.73
N LYS A 61 1.33 9.37 11.49
CA LYS A 61 1.32 9.67 12.91
C LYS A 61 0.72 8.52 13.71
N ASN A 62 1.53 7.94 14.58
CA ASN A 62 1.13 6.90 15.52
C ASN A 62 0.18 7.50 16.55
N MET A 63 -1.13 7.29 16.36
CA MET A 63 -2.15 7.80 17.28
C MET A 63 -3.36 6.89 17.43
N VAL A 64 -3.41 5.72 16.76
CA VAL A 64 -4.60 4.87 16.77
C VAL A 64 -5.02 4.45 18.18
N LEU A 65 -4.05 4.21 19.07
CA LEU A 65 -4.31 3.81 20.47
C LEU A 65 -4.94 4.94 21.29
N ASP A 66 -4.60 6.20 20.98
CA ASP A 66 -5.21 7.38 21.61
C ASP A 66 -6.58 7.69 21.01
N MET A 67 -6.81 7.29 19.76
CA MET A 67 -8.08 7.48 19.05
C MET A 67 -9.16 6.50 19.50
N LEU A 68 -8.84 5.21 19.62
CA LEU A 68 -9.85 4.15 19.86
C LEU A 68 -10.74 4.41 21.09
N PRO A 69 -10.23 4.85 22.26
CA PRO A 69 -11.08 5.16 23.41
C PRO A 69 -12.05 6.34 23.20
N LYS A 70 -11.82 7.17 22.18
CA LYS A 70 -12.65 8.35 21.82
C LYS A 70 -13.59 8.07 20.65
N LEU A 71 -13.45 6.92 19.99
CA LEU A 71 -14.32 6.48 18.90
C LEU A 71 -15.47 5.62 19.45
N PRO A 72 -16.54 5.42 18.66
CA PRO A 72 -17.57 4.45 19.03
C PRO A 72 -16.95 3.07 19.31
N PRO A 73 -17.42 2.37 20.37
CA PRO A 73 -16.81 1.10 20.81
C PRO A 73 -16.95 -0.03 19.80
N VAL A 74 -17.86 0.10 18.83
CA VAL A 74 -18.11 -0.87 17.77
C VAL A 74 -17.89 -0.21 16.41
N GLY A 75 -17.17 -0.92 15.55
CA GLY A 75 -16.97 -0.55 14.15
C GLY A 75 -15.59 0.04 13.83
N PHE A 76 -14.72 0.26 14.81
CA PHE A 76 -13.32 0.67 14.60
C PHE A 76 -12.35 -0.34 15.22
N THR A 77 -11.21 -0.56 14.59
CA THR A 77 -10.13 -1.43 15.09
C THR A 77 -8.76 -0.93 14.65
N THR A 78 -7.71 -1.45 15.28
CA THR A 78 -6.33 -1.25 14.87
C THR A 78 -5.95 -2.13 13.69
N GLU A 79 -5.06 -1.63 12.85
CA GLU A 79 -4.29 -2.41 11.88
C GLU A 79 -2.86 -2.70 12.39
N LEU A 80 -2.01 -3.29 11.55
CA LEU A 80 -0.63 -3.65 11.88
C LEU A 80 0.17 -2.47 12.47
N ALA A 81 0.05 -1.27 11.90
CA ALA A 81 0.73 -0.08 12.37
C ALA A 81 -0.19 0.87 13.13
N GLN A 82 0.41 1.65 14.05
CA GLN A 82 -0.28 2.64 14.87
C GLN A 82 -0.75 3.87 14.10
N PHE A 83 -0.32 4.02 12.84
CA PHE A 83 -0.78 5.05 11.91
C PHE A 83 -1.84 4.53 10.92
N ASN A 84 -2.37 3.32 11.10
CA ASN A 84 -3.50 2.79 10.34
C ASN A 84 -4.71 2.55 11.25
N LEU A 85 -5.88 2.94 10.76
CA LEU A 85 -7.19 2.71 11.39
C LEU A 85 -8.07 1.95 10.40
N GLU A 86 -8.81 0.96 10.88
CA GLU A 86 -9.82 0.26 10.09
C GLU A 86 -11.22 0.54 10.66
N THR A 87 -12.21 0.67 9.78
CA THR A 87 -13.62 0.65 10.12
C THR A 87 -14.41 -0.35 9.27
N ASN A 88 -15.36 -1.04 9.90
CA ASN A 88 -16.21 -2.06 9.25
C ASN A 88 -17.63 -1.51 9.12
N LEU A 89 -18.20 -1.57 7.93
CA LEU A 89 -19.57 -1.13 7.67
C LEU A 89 -20.58 -2.23 7.96
N THR A 90 -21.81 -1.82 8.24
CA THR A 90 -22.92 -2.73 8.47
C THR A 90 -23.30 -3.42 7.16
N PRO A 91 -23.47 -4.76 7.14
CA PRO A 91 -23.93 -5.44 5.95
C PRO A 91 -25.39 -5.09 5.64
N HIS A 92 -25.70 -4.86 4.37
CA HIS A 92 -27.04 -4.57 3.89
C HIS A 92 -27.49 -5.62 2.88
N GLU A 93 -28.77 -5.99 2.90
CA GLU A 93 -29.34 -6.76 1.79
C GLU A 93 -29.16 -6.00 0.47
N PHE A 94 -28.74 -6.72 -0.56
CA PHE A 94 -28.39 -6.13 -1.84
C PHE A 94 -29.65 -5.81 -2.63
N GLY A 95 -30.07 -4.54 -2.69
CA GLY A 95 -31.28 -4.08 -3.39
C GLY A 95 -31.72 -2.72 -2.85
N GLY A 96 -32.63 -2.04 -3.58
CA GLY A 96 -33.17 -0.74 -3.17
C GLY A 96 -32.09 0.32 -2.94
N ASP A 97 -32.08 0.89 -1.73
CA ASP A 97 -31.21 2.00 -1.31
C ASP A 97 -29.93 1.55 -0.57
N CYS A 98 -29.59 0.25 -0.62
CA CYS A 98 -28.50 -0.30 0.19
C CYS A 98 -27.14 0.38 -0.06
N MET A 99 -26.88 0.84 -1.30
CA MET A 99 -25.64 1.49 -1.67
C MET A 99 -25.52 2.89 -1.06
N ARG A 100 -26.54 3.74 -1.14
CA ARG A 100 -26.52 5.04 -0.43
C ARG A 100 -26.50 4.93 1.08
N ARG A 101 -27.08 3.86 1.65
CA ARG A 101 -26.97 3.59 3.09
C ARG A 101 -25.54 3.25 3.49
N MET A 102 -24.86 2.39 2.73
CA MET A 102 -23.45 2.09 2.92
C MET A 102 -22.57 3.34 2.75
N GLU A 103 -22.84 4.18 1.75
CA GLU A 103 -22.15 5.46 1.57
C GLU A 103 -22.34 6.40 2.77
N THR A 104 -23.57 6.50 3.29
CA THR A 104 -23.92 7.37 4.42
C THR A 104 -23.18 6.91 5.67
N GLU A 105 -23.21 5.60 5.98
CA GLU A 105 -22.48 5.06 7.11
C GLU A 105 -20.97 5.32 6.97
N LEU A 106 -20.38 5.09 5.79
CA LEU A 106 -18.96 5.34 5.55
C LEU A 106 -18.59 6.81 5.80
N LYS A 107 -19.41 7.76 5.32
CA LYS A 107 -19.21 9.20 5.58
C LYS A 107 -19.27 9.53 7.07
N GLU A 108 -20.22 8.94 7.80
CA GLU A 108 -20.34 9.14 9.24
C GLU A 108 -19.12 8.60 10.00
N ARG A 109 -18.65 7.38 9.67
CA ARG A 109 -17.44 6.80 10.27
C ARG A 109 -16.21 7.66 9.99
N LEU A 110 -16.03 8.11 8.75
CA LEU A 110 -14.91 8.97 8.38
C LEU A 110 -14.97 10.34 9.08
N LEU A 111 -16.17 10.90 9.27
CA LEU A 111 -16.33 12.13 10.04
C LEU A 111 -15.92 11.93 11.51
N GLN A 112 -16.38 10.84 12.14
CA GLN A 112 -15.99 10.49 13.52
C GLN A 112 -14.47 10.34 13.66
N ALA A 113 -13.84 9.55 12.76
CA ALA A 113 -12.40 9.36 12.74
C ALA A 113 -11.65 10.68 12.55
N ARG A 114 -12.11 11.53 11.63
CA ARG A 114 -11.52 12.85 11.36
C ARG A 114 -11.60 13.76 12.57
N THR A 115 -12.77 13.90 13.20
CA THR A 115 -12.95 14.75 14.38
C THR A 115 -12.06 14.31 15.54
N VAL A 116 -11.94 12.99 15.77
CA VAL A 116 -11.06 12.48 16.83
C VAL A 116 -9.59 12.72 16.48
N ALA A 117 -9.15 12.46 15.24
CA ALA A 117 -7.77 12.71 14.81
C ALA A 117 -7.40 14.19 14.93
N GLU A 118 -8.29 15.10 14.52
CA GLU A 118 -8.11 16.56 14.64
C GLU A 118 -7.97 16.99 16.11
N SER A 119 -8.77 16.39 17.02
CA SER A 119 -8.65 16.65 18.47
C SER A 119 -7.29 16.21 19.07
N LEU A 120 -6.55 15.34 18.38
CA LEU A 120 -5.23 14.86 18.74
C LEU A 120 -4.11 15.55 17.94
N GLY A 121 -4.42 16.63 17.22
CA GLY A 121 -3.46 17.37 16.40
C GLY A 121 -2.98 16.57 15.18
N GLY A 122 -3.88 15.83 14.55
CA GLY A 122 -3.60 15.11 13.31
C GLY A 122 -4.80 15.12 12.37
N GLY A 123 -4.79 14.23 11.39
CA GLY A 123 -5.87 14.07 10.44
C GLY A 123 -5.90 12.67 9.86
N ILE A 124 -6.84 12.48 8.93
CA ILE A 124 -6.99 11.23 8.20
C ILE A 124 -6.85 11.46 6.69
N VAL A 125 -6.39 10.45 5.97
CA VAL A 125 -6.37 10.45 4.50
C VAL A 125 -6.63 9.06 3.96
N MET A 126 -7.46 8.96 2.92
CA MET A 126 -7.76 7.70 2.22
C MET A 126 -6.91 7.59 0.95
N CYS A 127 -5.97 6.66 0.91
CA CYS A 127 -5.14 6.43 -0.28
C CYS A 127 -4.51 5.03 -0.20
N GLY A 128 -4.30 4.35 -1.32
CA GLY A 128 -3.75 2.99 -1.27
C GLY A 128 -2.36 2.93 -0.61
N ILE A 129 -1.48 3.88 -0.92
CA ILE A 129 -0.21 4.08 -0.21
C ILE A 129 -0.06 5.57 0.06
N LEU A 130 0.30 5.94 1.29
CA LEU A 130 0.55 7.33 1.66
C LEU A 130 1.81 7.86 0.96
N PRO A 131 1.71 8.89 0.09
CA PRO A 131 2.86 9.40 -0.68
C PRO A 131 4.05 9.87 0.17
N THR A 132 3.79 10.36 1.39
CA THR A 132 4.77 10.89 2.34
C THR A 132 5.37 9.83 3.28
N LEU A 133 4.97 8.56 3.13
CA LEU A 133 5.53 7.46 3.90
C LEU A 133 7.03 7.28 3.57
N GLN A 134 7.82 7.09 4.61
CA GLN A 134 9.28 6.88 4.53
C GLN A 134 9.66 5.63 5.32
N LYS A 135 10.81 5.04 5.00
CA LYS A 135 11.30 3.80 5.62
C LYS A 135 11.45 3.92 7.14
N SER A 136 11.85 5.09 7.63
CA SER A 136 11.99 5.37 9.08
C SER A 136 10.68 5.26 9.87
N HIS A 137 9.51 5.30 9.22
CA HIS A 137 8.21 5.08 9.88
C HIS A 137 7.87 3.59 10.03
N LEU A 138 8.64 2.68 9.42
CA LEU A 138 8.31 1.24 9.36
C LEU A 138 9.05 0.42 10.44
N GLY A 139 9.52 1.07 11.51
CA GLY A 139 10.09 0.39 12.65
C GLY A 139 9.04 -0.33 13.51
N LEU A 140 9.50 -1.30 14.32
CA LEU A 140 8.64 -2.04 15.27
C LEU A 140 8.04 -1.15 16.36
N ASP A 141 8.62 0.02 16.62
CA ASP A 141 8.09 1.07 17.49
C ASP A 141 6.79 1.67 16.94
N SER A 142 6.58 1.62 15.62
CA SER A 142 5.33 2.02 14.97
C SER A 142 4.33 0.88 14.85
N MET A 143 4.69 -0.36 15.20
CA MET A 143 3.76 -1.49 15.22
C MET A 143 2.74 -1.32 16.35
N THR A 144 1.47 -1.63 16.08
CA THR A 144 0.44 -1.71 17.11
C THR A 144 0.86 -2.76 18.16
N PRO A 145 0.81 -2.46 19.47
CA PRO A 145 1.25 -3.37 20.53
C PRO A 145 0.23 -4.50 20.79
N ASN A 146 -0.05 -5.28 19.76
CA ASN A 146 -0.90 -6.46 19.80
C ASN A 146 -0.01 -7.72 19.76
N PRO A 147 -0.15 -8.67 20.72
CA PRO A 147 0.63 -9.91 20.74
C PRO A 147 0.54 -10.71 19.43
N ARG A 148 -0.58 -10.61 18.71
CA ARG A 148 -0.77 -11.25 17.41
C ARG A 148 0.21 -10.72 16.35
N TYR A 149 0.39 -9.40 16.26
CA TYR A 149 1.23 -8.78 15.24
C TYR A 149 2.71 -9.09 15.46
N ARG A 150 3.17 -9.04 16.72
CA ARG A 150 4.55 -9.46 17.06
C ARG A 150 4.82 -10.91 16.67
N ARG A 151 3.87 -11.80 16.93
CA ARG A 151 4.02 -13.22 16.58
C ARG A 151 3.97 -13.47 15.08
N LEU A 152 3.12 -12.74 14.36
CA LEU A 152 3.10 -12.79 12.91
C LEU A 152 4.47 -12.37 12.36
N ASN A 153 5.03 -11.27 12.88
CA ASN A 153 6.37 -10.82 12.54
C ASN A 153 7.41 -11.92 12.80
N ASP A 154 7.46 -12.45 14.02
CA ASP A 154 8.46 -13.44 14.41
C ASP A 154 8.34 -14.73 13.56
N ALA A 155 7.11 -15.20 13.31
CA ALA A 155 6.87 -16.39 12.50
C ALA A 155 7.25 -16.18 11.02
N MET A 156 6.90 -15.03 10.44
CA MET A 156 7.26 -14.70 9.05
C MET A 156 8.77 -14.53 8.89
N SER A 157 9.42 -13.80 9.80
CA SER A 157 10.88 -13.58 9.78
C SER A 157 11.64 -14.89 9.97
N ALA A 158 11.18 -15.78 10.87
CA ALA A 158 11.78 -17.10 11.06
C ALA A 158 11.65 -17.99 9.82
N LEU A 159 10.50 -17.96 9.12
CA LEU A 159 10.31 -18.71 7.88
C LEU A 159 11.16 -18.16 6.72
N ARG A 160 11.33 -16.84 6.66
CA ARG A 160 12.14 -16.18 5.64
C ARG A 160 13.63 -16.52 5.78
N GLY A 161 14.14 -16.55 7.02
CA GLY A 161 15.55 -16.86 7.32
C GLY A 161 16.52 -15.73 6.93
N GLY A 162 16.05 -14.49 6.84
CA GLY A 162 16.83 -13.31 6.45
C GLY A 162 15.94 -12.08 6.27
N GLN A 163 16.51 -10.99 5.73
CA GLN A 163 15.74 -9.78 5.44
C GLN A 163 14.73 -10.00 4.29
N PHE A 164 13.59 -9.33 4.39
CA PHE A 164 12.66 -9.17 3.28
C PHE A 164 13.28 -8.24 2.27
N THR A 165 13.62 -8.76 1.09
CA THR A 165 14.17 -7.96 -0.02
C THR A 165 13.13 -7.94 -1.12
N PHE A 166 12.92 -6.76 -1.70
CA PHE A 166 11.94 -6.59 -2.76
C PHE A 166 12.40 -5.54 -3.77
N LEU A 167 11.99 -5.79 -5.01
CA LEU A 167 12.31 -4.99 -6.17
C LEU A 167 11.00 -4.69 -6.90
N ILE A 168 10.71 -3.41 -7.07
CA ILE A 168 9.55 -2.95 -7.82
C ILE A 168 10.04 -1.97 -8.88
N LYS A 169 9.77 -2.29 -10.14
CA LYS A 169 10.10 -1.45 -11.29
C LYS A 169 8.84 -0.78 -11.82
N GLY A 170 8.83 0.55 -11.85
CA GLY A 170 7.80 1.37 -12.49
C GLY A 170 8.44 2.47 -13.33
N ILE A 171 7.96 3.71 -13.19
CA ILE A 171 8.60 4.89 -13.83
C ILE A 171 9.99 5.11 -13.20
N ASP A 172 10.07 4.97 -11.88
CA ASP A 172 11.29 4.87 -11.11
C ASP A 172 11.52 3.39 -10.70
N GLU A 173 12.65 3.11 -10.07
CA GLU A 173 12.97 1.80 -9.49
C GLU A 173 13.09 1.91 -7.97
N LEU A 174 12.58 0.90 -7.26
CA LEU A 174 12.76 0.74 -5.83
C LEU A 174 13.28 -0.65 -5.53
N GLU A 175 14.52 -0.72 -5.06
CA GLU A 175 15.13 -1.88 -4.44
C GLU A 175 15.41 -1.55 -2.98
N THR A 176 14.89 -2.35 -2.05
CA THR A 176 15.22 -2.19 -0.63
C THR A 176 15.03 -3.47 0.15
N SER A 177 15.64 -3.50 1.33
CA SER A 177 15.46 -4.57 2.30
C SER A 177 14.91 -4.06 3.63
N HIS A 178 14.23 -4.95 4.34
CA HIS A 178 13.63 -4.69 5.64
C HIS A 178 13.70 -5.93 6.51
N ASP A 179 13.83 -5.76 7.82
CA ASP A 179 14.07 -6.84 8.79
C ASP A 179 12.79 -7.34 9.47
N ASN A 180 11.65 -6.72 9.17
CA ASN A 180 10.37 -7.00 9.80
C ASN A 180 9.19 -6.79 8.82
N VAL A 181 7.99 -7.22 9.21
CA VAL A 181 6.79 -7.24 8.35
C VAL A 181 6.09 -5.88 8.16
N MET A 182 6.57 -4.79 8.78
CA MET A 182 5.90 -3.49 8.78
C MET A 182 5.70 -2.89 7.38
N LEU A 183 6.39 -3.36 6.34
CA LEU A 183 6.11 -2.95 4.96
C LEU A 183 4.67 -3.27 4.52
N GLU A 184 3.99 -4.25 5.13
CA GLU A 184 2.56 -4.48 4.95
C GLU A 184 1.73 -3.24 5.34
N SER A 185 2.11 -2.51 6.38
CA SER A 185 1.39 -1.31 6.85
C SER A 185 1.46 -0.12 5.87
N CYS A 186 2.26 -0.23 4.81
CA CYS A 186 2.26 0.76 3.74
C CYS A 186 0.97 0.74 2.92
N THR A 187 0.12 -0.27 3.08
CA THR A 187 -1.07 -0.48 2.24
C THR A 187 -2.35 -0.22 3.01
N THR A 188 -3.28 0.55 2.42
CA THR A 188 -4.68 0.59 2.87
C THR A 188 -5.64 0.28 1.73
N SER A 189 -6.83 -0.20 2.06
CA SER A 189 -7.80 -0.76 1.13
C SER A 189 -9.24 -0.38 1.47
N PHE A 190 -10.11 -0.49 0.47
CA PHE A 190 -11.56 -0.45 0.61
C PHE A 190 -12.11 -1.81 0.18
N GLN A 191 -12.20 -2.75 1.12
CA GLN A 191 -12.51 -4.15 0.84
C GLN A 191 -14.02 -4.33 0.77
N ILE A 192 -14.55 -4.85 -0.34
CA ILE A 192 -16.00 -5.04 -0.50
C ILE A 192 -16.39 -6.50 -0.37
N HIS A 193 -17.54 -6.76 0.25
CA HIS A 193 -18.03 -8.09 0.56
C HIS A 193 -19.27 -8.40 -0.27
N PHE A 194 -19.34 -9.62 -0.80
CA PHE A 194 -20.48 -10.13 -1.53
C PHE A 194 -20.87 -11.50 -0.97
N GLN A 195 -22.03 -11.62 -0.31
CA GLN A 195 -22.53 -12.90 0.21
C GLN A 195 -22.94 -13.82 -0.94
N VAL A 196 -22.56 -15.10 -0.84
CA VAL A 196 -22.77 -16.10 -1.90
C VAL A 196 -23.27 -17.39 -1.30
N ALA A 197 -24.27 -18.03 -1.94
CA ALA A 197 -24.74 -19.33 -1.49
C ALA A 197 -23.74 -20.45 -1.88
N PRO A 198 -23.60 -21.53 -1.09
CA PRO A 198 -22.64 -22.60 -1.37
C PRO A 198 -22.68 -23.17 -2.79
N LYS A 199 -23.89 -23.43 -3.32
CA LYS A 199 -24.10 -24.06 -4.64
C LYS A 199 -23.67 -23.20 -5.83
N GLU A 200 -23.56 -21.89 -5.65
CA GLU A 200 -23.11 -20.94 -6.68
C GLU A 200 -21.70 -20.39 -6.41
N PHE A 201 -21.05 -20.83 -5.32
CA PHE A 201 -19.79 -20.24 -4.85
C PHE A 201 -18.68 -20.33 -5.89
N ALA A 202 -18.44 -21.50 -6.47
CA ALA A 202 -17.36 -21.68 -7.44
C ALA A 202 -17.51 -20.78 -8.66
N ARG A 203 -18.72 -20.73 -9.22
CA ARG A 203 -19.04 -19.90 -10.38
C ARG A 203 -18.84 -18.42 -10.10
N LEU A 204 -19.38 -17.93 -8.99
CA LEU A 204 -19.30 -16.49 -8.64
C LEU A 204 -17.89 -16.09 -8.16
N TYR A 205 -17.14 -16.99 -7.51
CA TYR A 205 -15.75 -16.73 -7.15
C TYR A 205 -14.86 -16.59 -8.38
N ASN A 206 -14.99 -17.50 -9.36
CA ASN A 206 -14.26 -17.40 -10.62
C ASN A 206 -14.65 -16.14 -11.39
N LEU A 207 -15.95 -15.77 -11.38
CA LEU A 207 -16.40 -14.52 -11.98
C LEU A 207 -15.77 -13.30 -11.29
N ALA A 208 -15.75 -13.27 -9.96
CA ALA A 208 -15.11 -12.21 -9.18
C ALA A 208 -13.62 -12.07 -9.56
N GLN A 209 -12.91 -13.18 -9.74
CA GLN A 209 -11.54 -13.19 -10.25
C GLN A 209 -11.44 -12.58 -11.66
N ALA A 210 -12.28 -12.99 -12.60
CA ALA A 210 -12.24 -12.46 -13.96
C ALA A 210 -12.49 -10.94 -14.05
N ILE A 211 -13.45 -10.42 -13.28
CA ILE A 211 -13.77 -8.98 -13.28
C ILE A 211 -12.82 -8.14 -12.43
N THR A 212 -11.94 -8.76 -11.65
CA THR A 212 -10.98 -8.04 -10.77
C THR A 212 -10.13 -7.05 -11.58
N ALA A 213 -9.67 -7.44 -12.77
CA ALA A 213 -8.80 -6.61 -13.60
C ALA A 213 -9.45 -5.30 -14.09
N PRO A 214 -10.62 -5.30 -14.77
CA PRO A 214 -11.27 -4.07 -15.18
C PRO A 214 -11.70 -3.19 -14.01
N VAL A 215 -12.18 -3.79 -12.91
CA VAL A 215 -12.53 -3.04 -11.69
C VAL A 215 -11.29 -2.37 -11.09
N LEU A 216 -10.17 -3.09 -10.99
CA LEU A 216 -8.91 -2.55 -10.48
C LEU A 216 -8.38 -1.42 -11.37
N ALA A 217 -8.42 -1.58 -12.70
CA ALA A 217 -7.92 -0.59 -13.64
C ALA A 217 -8.57 0.79 -13.45
N ALA A 218 -9.87 0.83 -13.17
CA ALA A 218 -10.60 2.07 -12.87
C ALA A 218 -10.33 2.60 -11.45
N ALA A 219 -9.97 1.73 -10.52
CA ALA A 219 -9.82 2.05 -9.10
C ALA A 219 -8.41 2.48 -8.68
N VAL A 220 -7.37 2.21 -9.48
CA VAL A 220 -5.96 2.37 -9.08
C VAL A 220 -5.65 3.71 -8.38
N ASN A 221 -4.98 3.63 -7.21
CA ASN A 221 -4.75 4.77 -6.32
C ASN A 221 -3.49 4.65 -5.44
N SER A 222 -2.44 3.96 -5.90
CA SER A 222 -1.17 3.85 -5.14
C SER A 222 0.11 3.91 -5.99
N PRO A 223 0.36 5.00 -6.73
CA PRO A 223 1.49 5.11 -7.64
C PRO A 223 2.83 5.40 -6.97
N ILE A 224 2.84 5.78 -5.69
CA ILE A 224 4.04 6.31 -5.02
C ILE A 224 4.30 5.49 -3.75
N LEU A 225 5.53 5.00 -3.61
CA LEU A 225 6.00 4.29 -2.42
C LEU A 225 7.41 4.76 -2.09
N LEU A 226 7.64 5.18 -0.85
CA LEU A 226 8.95 5.67 -0.37
C LEU A 226 9.57 6.74 -1.29
N GLY A 227 8.72 7.63 -1.82
CA GLY A 227 9.11 8.69 -2.75
C GLY A 227 9.50 8.23 -4.17
N ARG A 228 9.21 6.99 -4.56
CA ARG A 228 9.42 6.47 -5.92
C ARG A 228 8.10 6.27 -6.65
N ARG A 229 8.04 6.65 -7.93
CA ARG A 229 6.88 6.47 -8.81
C ARG A 229 6.92 5.07 -9.42
N LEU A 230 6.04 4.19 -8.96
CA LEU A 230 6.08 2.77 -9.28
C LEU A 230 4.87 2.37 -10.15
N TRP A 231 4.16 1.30 -9.79
CA TRP A 231 2.98 0.83 -10.51
C TRP A 231 1.78 1.71 -10.17
N HIS A 232 0.80 1.84 -11.07
CA HIS A 232 -0.43 2.58 -10.76
C HIS A 232 -1.14 2.04 -9.48
N GLU A 233 -1.04 0.73 -9.25
CA GLU A 233 -1.42 0.09 -8.00
C GLU A 233 -0.24 -0.71 -7.40
N THR A 234 0.70 0.01 -6.78
CA THR A 234 1.91 -0.57 -6.19
C THR A 234 1.63 -1.52 -5.03
N ARG A 235 0.49 -1.38 -4.34
CA ARG A 235 0.08 -2.30 -3.27
C ARG A 235 0.13 -3.77 -3.70
N ILE A 236 -0.21 -4.08 -4.96
CA ILE A 236 -0.22 -5.46 -5.46
C ILE A 236 1.20 -6.06 -5.39
N ALA A 237 2.18 -5.36 -5.94
CA ALA A 237 3.57 -5.80 -5.95
C ALA A 237 4.22 -5.74 -4.57
N LEU A 238 3.91 -4.69 -3.79
CA LEU A 238 4.46 -4.51 -2.45
C LEU A 238 3.98 -5.62 -1.52
N PHE A 239 2.67 -5.83 -1.42
CA PHE A 239 2.12 -6.79 -0.46
C PHE A 239 2.57 -8.21 -0.79
N GLN A 240 2.64 -8.56 -2.08
CA GLN A 240 3.16 -9.85 -2.51
C GLN A 240 4.58 -10.14 -2.03
N GLN A 241 5.43 -9.13 -1.92
CA GLN A 241 6.83 -9.27 -1.54
C GLN A 241 7.07 -9.01 -0.04
N SER A 242 6.31 -8.12 0.60
CA SER A 242 6.54 -7.68 1.98
C SER A 242 6.22 -8.75 3.04
N VAL A 243 5.30 -9.66 2.75
CA VAL A 243 4.96 -10.79 3.63
C VAL A 243 5.34 -12.15 3.01
N ASP A 244 6.27 -12.14 2.05
CA ASP A 244 6.75 -13.36 1.41
C ASP A 244 7.67 -14.17 2.32
N ALA A 245 7.08 -15.08 3.10
CA ALA A 245 7.80 -15.98 4.00
C ALA A 245 8.62 -17.09 3.30
N ARG A 246 8.67 -17.14 1.95
CA ARG A 246 9.43 -18.18 1.24
C ARG A 246 10.93 -17.93 1.34
N SER A 247 11.68 -18.94 1.81
CA SER A 247 13.14 -19.00 1.67
C SER A 247 13.55 -19.11 0.20
N GLN A 248 14.83 -18.87 -0.11
CA GLN A 248 15.36 -18.98 -1.48
C GLN A 248 15.07 -20.36 -2.11
N SER A 249 15.20 -21.44 -1.32
CA SER A 249 14.89 -22.79 -1.79
C SER A 249 13.42 -22.98 -2.18
N HIS A 250 12.49 -22.35 -1.44
CA HIS A 250 11.06 -22.40 -1.73
C HIS A 250 10.70 -21.57 -2.96
N GLN A 251 11.34 -20.41 -3.14
CA GLN A 251 11.17 -19.57 -4.33
C GLN A 251 11.64 -20.30 -5.59
N ASN A 252 12.80 -20.94 -5.55
CA ASN A 252 13.34 -21.72 -6.68
C ASN A 252 12.45 -22.90 -7.08
N ARG A 253 11.68 -23.45 -6.12
CA ARG A 253 10.69 -24.52 -6.37
C ARG A 253 9.34 -24.00 -6.88
N GLY A 254 9.19 -22.68 -7.08
CA GLY A 254 7.95 -22.08 -7.56
C GLY A 254 6.79 -22.16 -6.57
N ILE A 255 7.05 -22.34 -5.26
CA ILE A 255 5.99 -22.39 -4.24
C ILE A 255 5.24 -21.06 -4.25
N ARG A 256 3.91 -21.11 -4.20
CA ARG A 256 3.06 -19.89 -4.22
C ARG A 256 3.34 -19.02 -2.98
N PRO A 257 3.46 -17.69 -3.11
CA PRO A 257 3.43 -16.79 -1.95
C PRO A 257 2.04 -16.80 -1.29
N ARG A 258 1.99 -16.41 -0.01
CA ARG A 258 0.73 -16.31 0.77
C ARG A 258 -0.22 -15.24 0.20
N VAL A 259 0.34 -14.20 -0.39
CA VAL A 259 -0.40 -13.17 -1.11
C VAL A 259 -0.51 -13.61 -2.56
N SER A 260 -1.72 -13.80 -3.07
CA SER A 260 -1.87 -14.29 -4.45
C SER A 260 -3.21 -13.95 -5.09
N PHE A 261 -3.21 -13.90 -6.42
CA PHE A 261 -4.44 -13.88 -7.23
C PHE A 261 -5.06 -15.28 -7.38
N GLY A 262 -4.22 -16.32 -7.32
CA GLY A 262 -4.56 -17.72 -7.61
C GLY A 262 -3.68 -18.31 -8.71
N ASP A 263 -3.87 -19.59 -9.02
CA ASP A 263 -3.23 -20.33 -10.11
C ASP A 263 -4.21 -21.13 -10.98
N GLY A 264 -5.50 -21.03 -10.72
CA GLY A 264 -6.53 -21.72 -11.47
C GLY A 264 -7.92 -21.34 -11.02
N TRP A 265 -8.89 -21.64 -11.87
CA TRP A 265 -10.30 -21.63 -11.53
C TRP A 265 -10.62 -22.71 -10.51
N ILE A 266 -11.50 -22.42 -9.55
CA ILE A 266 -12.06 -23.45 -8.67
C ILE A 266 -13.19 -24.20 -9.38
N LYS A 267 -13.41 -25.47 -9.02
CA LYS A 267 -14.27 -26.35 -9.82
C LYS A 267 -15.69 -26.43 -9.33
N GLU A 268 -15.86 -26.67 -8.04
CA GLU A 268 -17.13 -27.11 -7.45
C GLU A 268 -17.43 -26.38 -6.15
N SER A 269 -16.43 -26.17 -5.29
CA SER A 269 -16.69 -25.77 -3.92
C SER A 269 -15.63 -24.85 -3.32
N VAL A 270 -16.06 -24.02 -2.37
CA VAL A 270 -15.18 -23.24 -1.50
C VAL A 270 -14.15 -24.13 -0.77
N MET A 271 -14.46 -25.42 -0.57
CA MET A 271 -13.55 -26.38 0.06
C MET A 271 -12.23 -26.53 -0.67
N GLU A 272 -12.21 -26.36 -2.00
CA GLU A 272 -10.97 -26.41 -2.78
C GLU A 272 -9.98 -25.32 -2.34
N ILE A 273 -10.49 -24.12 -2.05
CA ILE A 273 -9.68 -22.98 -1.58
C ILE A 273 -9.07 -23.30 -0.23
N PHE A 274 -9.90 -23.69 0.75
CA PHE A 274 -9.41 -23.95 2.10
C PHE A 274 -8.45 -25.13 2.15
N ARG A 275 -8.75 -26.23 1.44
CA ARG A 275 -7.85 -27.40 1.38
C ARG A 275 -6.52 -27.07 0.69
N ASP A 276 -6.56 -26.32 -0.43
CA ASP A 276 -5.35 -25.87 -1.14
C ASP A 276 -4.47 -25.00 -0.23
N ASP A 277 -5.07 -24.04 0.46
CA ASP A 277 -4.34 -23.12 1.34
C ASP A 277 -3.76 -23.85 2.57
N ILE A 278 -4.51 -24.76 3.19
CA ILE A 278 -4.02 -25.56 4.34
C ILE A 278 -2.90 -26.51 3.92
N ALA A 279 -2.99 -27.13 2.74
CA ALA A 279 -1.97 -28.04 2.22
C ALA A 279 -0.66 -27.32 1.87
N ARG A 280 -0.73 -26.05 1.44
CA ARG A 280 0.45 -25.27 1.01
C ARG A 280 1.09 -24.47 2.13
N PHE A 281 0.29 -23.90 3.04
CA PHE A 281 0.76 -22.90 3.96
C PHE A 281 0.79 -23.40 5.40
N ARG A 282 2.00 -23.45 5.97
CA ARG A 282 2.22 -23.77 7.39
C ARG A 282 1.42 -22.83 8.29
N VAL A 283 0.98 -23.33 9.44
CA VAL A 283 0.33 -22.53 10.48
C VAL A 283 1.35 -21.52 11.02
N LEU A 284 0.99 -20.23 11.03
CA LEU A 284 1.82 -19.15 11.60
C LEU A 284 1.40 -18.79 13.02
N LEU A 285 0.10 -18.81 13.27
CA LEU A 285 -0.52 -18.44 14.54
C LEU A 285 -1.36 -19.61 15.02
N ALA A 286 -1.20 -19.96 16.29
CA ALA A 286 -2.01 -20.99 16.96
C ALA A 286 -2.66 -20.38 18.20
N ASP A 287 -3.99 -20.34 18.25
CA ASP A 287 -4.74 -19.98 19.45
C ASP A 287 -5.28 -21.25 20.13
N LYS A 288 -5.66 -21.14 21.41
CA LYS A 288 -6.45 -22.15 22.07
C LYS A 288 -7.81 -22.23 21.39
N THR A 289 -8.27 -23.45 21.17
CA THR A 289 -9.62 -23.70 20.67
C THR A 289 -10.63 -23.65 21.79
N ASP A 290 -11.66 -22.84 21.58
CA ASP A 290 -12.75 -22.65 22.56
C ASP A 290 -13.92 -23.64 22.35
N GLU A 291 -13.94 -24.38 21.24
CA GLU A 291 -15.05 -25.28 20.88
C GLU A 291 -14.60 -26.54 20.13
N ASP A 292 -15.45 -27.56 20.17
CA ASP A 292 -15.39 -28.77 19.35
C ASP A 292 -16.52 -28.67 18.31
N PRO A 293 -16.22 -28.39 17.03
CA PRO A 293 -17.24 -28.00 16.06
C PRO A 293 -18.25 -29.11 15.77
N GLU A 294 -17.84 -30.39 15.87
CA GLU A 294 -18.73 -31.54 15.70
C GLU A 294 -19.78 -31.61 16.83
N LYS A 295 -19.37 -31.33 18.07
CA LYS A 295 -20.29 -31.26 19.20
C LYS A 295 -21.25 -30.08 19.07
N VAL A 296 -20.79 -28.95 18.54
CA VAL A 296 -21.65 -27.78 18.28
C VAL A 296 -22.72 -28.14 17.26
N LEU A 297 -22.31 -28.74 16.13
CA LEU A 297 -23.24 -29.21 15.10
C LEU A 297 -24.24 -30.25 15.63
N SER A 298 -23.79 -31.19 16.48
CA SER A 298 -24.68 -32.19 17.08
C SER A 298 -25.78 -31.60 17.98
N ARG A 299 -25.60 -30.36 18.47
CA ARG A 299 -26.62 -29.62 19.23
C ARG A 299 -27.54 -28.80 18.34
N GLY A 300 -27.35 -28.83 17.02
CA GLY A 300 -28.08 -27.98 16.07
C GLY A 300 -27.62 -26.52 16.05
N GLU A 301 -26.44 -26.23 16.64
CA GLU A 301 -25.82 -24.91 16.65
C GLU A 301 -24.81 -24.77 15.50
N ILE A 302 -24.46 -23.53 15.13
CA ILE A 302 -23.49 -23.24 14.08
C ILE A 302 -22.10 -22.96 14.71
N PRO A 303 -21.05 -23.74 14.37
CA PRO A 303 -19.71 -23.55 14.92
C PRO A 303 -19.04 -22.28 14.37
N LYS A 304 -18.23 -21.62 15.19
CA LYS A 304 -17.45 -20.43 14.83
C LYS A 304 -16.33 -20.74 13.83
N LEU A 305 -15.87 -21.99 13.76
CA LEU A 305 -14.75 -22.44 12.93
C LEU A 305 -13.51 -21.55 13.13
N SER A 306 -13.16 -21.32 14.39
CA SER A 306 -12.15 -20.32 14.78
C SER A 306 -10.75 -20.65 14.25
N SER A 307 -10.37 -21.92 14.17
CA SER A 307 -9.06 -22.34 13.68
C SER A 307 -8.97 -22.16 12.17
N LEU A 308 -10.02 -22.52 11.43
CA LEU A 308 -10.12 -22.25 9.99
C LEU A 308 -10.06 -20.75 9.70
N ARG A 309 -10.84 -19.93 10.41
CA ARG A 309 -10.85 -18.47 10.24
C ARG A 309 -9.50 -17.85 10.60
N LEU A 310 -8.82 -18.34 11.63
CA LEU A 310 -7.49 -17.86 12.00
C LEU A 310 -6.45 -18.20 10.93
N HIS A 311 -6.44 -19.44 10.42
CA HIS A 311 -5.54 -19.85 9.34
C HIS A 311 -5.79 -19.05 8.06
N ASN A 312 -7.05 -18.95 7.63
CA ASN A 312 -7.47 -18.15 6.47
C ASN A 312 -7.11 -16.67 6.63
N GLY A 313 -7.11 -16.14 7.86
CA GLY A 313 -6.64 -14.80 8.19
C GLY A 313 -5.13 -14.57 8.05
N THR A 314 -4.35 -15.60 7.71
CA THR A 314 -2.90 -15.54 7.45
C THR A 314 -2.52 -15.93 6.01
N VAL A 315 -3.53 -16.06 5.14
CA VAL A 315 -3.39 -16.28 3.70
C VAL A 315 -4.15 -15.15 2.99
N TYR A 316 -3.47 -14.43 2.12
CA TYR A 316 -3.90 -13.13 1.64
C TYR A 316 -4.27 -13.19 0.15
N ARG A 317 -5.38 -13.88 -0.17
CA ARG A 317 -5.90 -13.91 -1.55
C ARG A 317 -6.58 -12.59 -1.90
N TRP A 318 -6.36 -12.05 -3.11
CA TRP A 318 -6.99 -10.80 -3.55
C TRP A 318 -8.52 -10.87 -3.61
N ASN A 319 -9.06 -12.04 -3.94
CA ASN A 319 -10.45 -12.42 -3.65
C ASN A 319 -10.42 -13.53 -2.60
N ARG A 320 -10.89 -13.23 -1.38
CA ARG A 320 -10.83 -14.16 -0.25
C ARG A 320 -12.18 -14.83 -0.04
N ALA A 321 -12.16 -16.16 0.10
CA ALA A 321 -13.31 -16.91 0.56
C ALA A 321 -13.43 -16.76 2.08
N CYS A 322 -14.60 -16.36 2.54
CA CYS A 322 -14.85 -16.07 3.95
C CYS A 322 -16.05 -16.85 4.46
N TYR A 323 -15.88 -17.51 5.60
CA TYR A 323 -16.95 -18.07 6.41
C TYR A 323 -17.32 -17.09 7.52
N GLY A 324 -18.62 -16.89 7.74
CA GLY A 324 -19.13 -16.04 8.79
C GLY A 324 -20.44 -16.56 9.38
N ILE A 325 -20.81 -15.98 10.52
CA ILE A 325 -22.10 -16.22 11.19
C ILE A 325 -22.80 -14.88 11.33
N HIS A 326 -24.08 -14.81 10.94
CA HIS A 326 -24.93 -13.65 11.13
C HIS A 326 -26.26 -14.11 11.71
N GLU A 327 -26.67 -13.53 12.84
CA GLU A 327 -27.91 -13.89 13.56
C GLU A 327 -28.08 -15.41 13.75
N GLY A 328 -26.98 -16.10 14.10
CA GLY A 328 -26.97 -17.56 14.32
C GLY A 328 -26.96 -18.42 13.06
N LYS A 329 -26.94 -17.83 11.85
CA LYS A 329 -26.87 -18.56 10.58
C LYS A 329 -25.49 -18.48 9.95
N ALA A 330 -25.02 -19.61 9.41
CA ALA A 330 -23.81 -19.69 8.61
C ALA A 330 -24.00 -18.99 7.25
N HIS A 331 -22.98 -18.26 6.79
CA HIS A 331 -22.93 -17.72 5.44
C HIS A 331 -21.52 -17.81 4.86
N LEU A 332 -21.45 -17.84 3.53
CA LEU A 332 -20.21 -17.65 2.77
C LEU A 332 -20.23 -16.28 2.11
N ARG A 333 -19.05 -15.69 1.95
CA ARG A 333 -18.90 -14.44 1.19
C ARG A 333 -17.57 -14.42 0.44
N ILE A 334 -17.57 -13.70 -0.67
CA ILE A 334 -16.37 -13.29 -1.39
C ILE A 334 -16.00 -11.91 -0.88
N GLU A 335 -14.76 -11.76 -0.43
CA GLU A 335 -14.19 -10.48 -0.04
C GLU A 335 -13.19 -10.04 -1.11
N ALA A 336 -13.52 -8.98 -1.84
CA ALA A 336 -12.65 -8.38 -2.85
C ALA A 336 -11.74 -7.34 -2.17
N ARG A 337 -10.48 -7.73 -1.95
CA ARG A 337 -9.46 -6.96 -1.21
C ARG A 337 -8.59 -6.08 -2.10
N VAL A 338 -8.80 -6.16 -3.42
CA VAL A 338 -7.95 -5.52 -4.42
C VAL A 338 -8.09 -3.99 -4.43
N LEU A 339 -9.25 -3.47 -4.02
CA LEU A 339 -9.58 -2.07 -4.16
C LEU A 339 -8.78 -1.21 -3.16
N PRO A 340 -8.13 -0.13 -3.62
CA PRO A 340 -7.46 0.81 -2.72
C PRO A 340 -8.46 1.67 -1.97
N ALA A 341 -8.05 2.16 -0.80
CA ALA A 341 -8.75 3.26 -0.15
C ALA A 341 -8.67 4.54 -1.01
N GLY A 342 -9.73 5.33 -0.99
CA GLY A 342 -9.90 6.59 -1.73
C GLY A 342 -10.04 6.42 -3.24
N PRO A 343 -9.90 7.51 -4.03
CA PRO A 343 -9.55 8.86 -3.58
C PRO A 343 -10.65 9.58 -2.80
N THR A 344 -11.91 9.20 -2.98
CA THR A 344 -13.05 9.72 -2.22
C THR A 344 -14.06 8.61 -1.95
N VAL A 345 -14.97 8.85 -1.00
CA VAL A 345 -16.10 7.95 -0.74
C VAL A 345 -16.92 7.71 -2.01
N ILE A 346 -17.17 8.74 -2.82
CA ILE A 346 -17.98 8.56 -4.03
C ILE A 346 -17.24 7.73 -5.09
N ASP A 347 -15.91 7.84 -5.18
CA ASP A 347 -15.09 7.00 -6.05
C ASP A 347 -15.04 5.53 -5.58
N GLU A 348 -14.97 5.30 -4.26
CA GLU A 348 -15.05 3.96 -3.63
C GLU A 348 -16.41 3.30 -3.90
N MET A 349 -17.50 4.03 -3.69
CA MET A 349 -18.85 3.56 -3.97
C MET A 349 -19.09 3.31 -5.46
N ALA A 350 -18.50 4.13 -6.34
CA ALA A 350 -18.52 3.90 -7.79
C ALA A 350 -17.81 2.60 -8.19
N ASN A 351 -16.66 2.29 -7.56
CA ASN A 351 -15.95 1.02 -7.76
C ASN A 351 -16.81 -0.17 -7.28
N ALA A 352 -17.43 -0.05 -6.11
CA ALA A 352 -18.29 -1.08 -5.54
C ALA A 352 -19.54 -1.34 -6.42
N ALA A 353 -20.22 -0.28 -6.86
CA ALA A 353 -21.38 -0.38 -7.76
C ALA A 353 -21.01 -1.09 -9.08
N PHE A 354 -19.86 -0.74 -9.65
CA PHE A 354 -19.37 -1.40 -10.86
C PHE A 354 -19.11 -2.89 -10.63
N PHE A 355 -18.41 -3.25 -9.54
CA PHE A 355 -18.17 -4.64 -9.19
C PHE A 355 -19.47 -5.43 -8.97
N PHE A 356 -20.38 -4.93 -8.14
CA PHE A 356 -21.63 -5.63 -7.82
C PHE A 356 -22.55 -5.76 -9.04
N GLY A 357 -22.61 -4.73 -9.89
CA GLY A 357 -23.35 -4.81 -11.15
C GLY A 357 -22.83 -5.91 -12.06
N LEU A 358 -21.49 -6.00 -12.22
CA LEU A 358 -20.87 -7.04 -13.03
C LEU A 358 -21.06 -8.45 -12.45
N MET A 359 -21.00 -8.60 -11.12
CA MET A 359 -21.24 -9.89 -10.46
C MET A 359 -22.64 -10.45 -10.74
N VAL A 360 -23.63 -9.58 -10.98
CA VAL A 360 -24.98 -9.98 -11.37
C VAL A 360 -25.05 -10.23 -12.88
N ALA A 361 -24.74 -9.22 -13.69
CA ALA A 361 -24.97 -9.26 -15.13
C ALA A 361 -24.13 -10.33 -15.84
N LEU A 362 -22.85 -10.46 -15.50
CA LEU A 362 -21.98 -11.41 -16.19
C LEU A 362 -22.26 -12.87 -15.81
N ALA A 363 -22.80 -13.10 -14.61
CA ALA A 363 -23.24 -14.43 -14.21
C ALA A 363 -24.45 -14.91 -15.02
N GLU A 364 -25.25 -13.98 -15.55
CA GLU A 364 -26.38 -14.26 -16.44
C GLU A 364 -25.94 -14.35 -17.90
N GLU A 365 -25.13 -13.39 -18.37
CA GLU A 365 -24.67 -13.28 -19.76
C GLU A 365 -23.80 -14.46 -20.19
N TYR A 366 -22.81 -14.81 -19.36
CA TYR A 366 -21.78 -15.80 -19.73
C TYR A 366 -21.90 -17.13 -18.99
N GLY A 367 -22.81 -17.24 -18.02
CA GLY A 367 -22.96 -18.44 -17.22
C GLY A 367 -21.70 -18.77 -16.41
N ASP A 368 -20.92 -19.72 -16.89
CA ASP A 368 -19.66 -20.14 -16.27
C ASP A 368 -18.44 -19.56 -17.00
N ILE A 369 -17.72 -18.66 -16.33
CA ILE A 369 -16.58 -17.97 -16.91
C ILE A 369 -15.45 -18.92 -17.38
N ARG A 370 -15.39 -20.14 -16.82
CA ARG A 370 -14.39 -21.15 -17.17
C ARG A 370 -14.50 -21.61 -18.63
N GLU A 371 -15.70 -21.50 -19.21
CA GLU A 371 -15.98 -21.93 -20.58
C GLU A 371 -15.56 -20.87 -21.60
N VAL A 372 -15.42 -19.61 -21.18
CA VAL A 372 -15.22 -18.46 -22.08
C VAL A 372 -13.91 -17.70 -21.85
N MET A 373 -13.20 -17.98 -20.74
CA MET A 373 -11.92 -17.35 -20.40
C MET A 373 -11.00 -18.32 -19.65
N THR A 374 -9.73 -18.38 -20.06
CA THR A 374 -8.71 -19.12 -19.32
C THR A 374 -8.27 -18.33 -18.08
N PHE A 375 -7.83 -19.05 -17.05
CA PHE A 375 -7.34 -18.41 -15.82
C PHE A 375 -6.13 -17.50 -16.08
N ASP A 376 -5.24 -17.90 -17.00
CA ASP A 376 -4.05 -17.13 -17.36
C ASP A 376 -4.43 -15.76 -17.95
N ILE A 377 -5.47 -15.69 -18.79
CA ILE A 377 -5.98 -14.40 -19.31
C ILE A 377 -6.43 -13.50 -18.15
N ALA A 378 -7.19 -14.03 -17.20
CA ALA A 378 -7.65 -13.25 -16.04
C ALA A 378 -6.47 -12.73 -15.19
N LYS A 379 -5.45 -13.57 -14.98
CA LYS A 379 -4.25 -13.23 -14.22
C LYS A 379 -3.34 -12.23 -14.93
N ASP A 380 -3.20 -12.35 -16.23
CA ASP A 380 -2.42 -11.41 -17.06
C ASP A 380 -3.12 -10.04 -17.10
N ASN A 381 -4.44 -10.03 -17.26
CA ASN A 381 -5.24 -8.80 -17.17
C ASN A 381 -5.07 -8.16 -15.78
N PHE A 382 -5.13 -8.95 -14.69
CA PHE A 382 -4.97 -8.46 -13.33
C PHE A 382 -3.61 -7.76 -13.12
N THR A 383 -2.53 -8.40 -13.58
CA THR A 383 -1.16 -7.86 -13.48
C THR A 383 -1.01 -6.60 -14.32
N SER A 384 -1.60 -6.59 -15.52
CA SER A 384 -1.58 -5.43 -16.43
C SER A 384 -2.34 -4.24 -15.86
N ALA A 385 -3.51 -4.49 -15.25
CA ALA A 385 -4.32 -3.48 -14.57
C ALA A 385 -3.56 -2.86 -13.40
N ALA A 386 -2.91 -3.67 -12.56
CA ALA A 386 -2.14 -3.19 -11.43
C ALA A 386 -0.96 -2.29 -11.88
N ARG A 387 -0.29 -2.65 -12.97
CA ARG A 387 0.86 -1.89 -13.51
C ARG A 387 0.44 -0.56 -14.13
N SER A 388 -0.60 -0.58 -14.98
CA SER A 388 -0.87 0.51 -15.92
C SER A 388 -2.25 1.17 -15.76
N GLY A 389 -3.09 0.68 -14.84
CA GLY A 389 -4.46 1.18 -14.66
C GLY A 389 -5.28 1.12 -15.95
N LEU A 390 -5.97 2.22 -16.27
CA LEU A 390 -6.78 2.37 -17.49
C LEU A 390 -5.98 2.29 -18.80
N ARG A 391 -4.65 2.39 -18.76
CA ARG A 391 -3.78 2.23 -19.95
C ARG A 391 -3.46 0.77 -20.25
N ALA A 392 -3.89 -0.17 -19.41
CA ALA A 392 -3.67 -1.60 -19.63
C ALA A 392 -4.35 -2.08 -20.93
N GLN A 393 -3.71 -3.04 -21.58
CA GLN A 393 -4.32 -3.86 -22.62
C GLN A 393 -4.86 -5.12 -21.97
N PHE A 394 -6.09 -5.49 -22.32
CA PHE A 394 -6.74 -6.69 -21.85
C PHE A 394 -7.07 -7.60 -23.02
N THR A 395 -6.91 -8.90 -22.80
CA THR A 395 -7.57 -9.92 -23.61
C THR A 395 -8.86 -10.29 -22.90
N TRP A 396 -9.99 -10.19 -23.59
CA TRP A 396 -11.29 -10.50 -23.02
C TRP A 396 -11.88 -11.77 -23.64
N ILE A 397 -13.17 -12.00 -23.37
CA ILE A 397 -13.92 -13.15 -23.86
C ILE A 397 -13.84 -13.23 -25.39
N GLY A 398 -13.63 -14.45 -25.91
CA GLY A 398 -13.42 -14.71 -27.34
C GLY A 398 -12.01 -14.39 -27.84
N GLY A 399 -11.08 -13.98 -26.95
CA GLY A 399 -9.69 -13.67 -27.30
C GLY A 399 -9.48 -12.27 -27.87
N THR A 400 -10.52 -11.42 -27.86
CA THR A 400 -10.44 -10.06 -28.37
C THR A 400 -9.65 -9.15 -27.44
N SER A 401 -8.76 -8.33 -27.99
CA SER A 401 -7.98 -7.35 -27.22
C SER A 401 -8.66 -5.99 -27.16
N TYR A 402 -8.64 -5.37 -25.99
CA TYR A 402 -9.17 -4.03 -25.72
C TYR A 402 -8.20 -3.23 -24.85
N THR A 403 -8.24 -1.90 -24.97
CA THR A 403 -7.78 -1.07 -23.84
C THR A 403 -8.74 -1.28 -22.67
N ALA A 404 -8.24 -1.21 -21.44
CA ALA A 404 -9.10 -1.26 -20.25
C ALA A 404 -10.21 -0.20 -20.32
N GLN A 405 -9.89 1.00 -20.81
CA GLN A 405 -10.84 2.08 -21.01
C GLN A 405 -11.97 1.72 -21.98
N ALA A 406 -11.65 1.18 -23.17
CA ALA A 406 -12.65 0.80 -24.16
C ALA A 406 -13.51 -0.36 -23.65
N LEU A 407 -12.89 -1.41 -23.09
CA LEU A 407 -13.64 -2.54 -22.53
C LEU A 407 -14.64 -2.09 -21.47
N ILE A 408 -14.22 -1.19 -20.57
CA ILE A 408 -15.08 -0.69 -19.51
C ILE A 408 -16.23 0.13 -20.10
N LEU A 409 -15.95 1.13 -20.94
CA LEU A 409 -16.99 2.04 -21.43
C LEU A 409 -17.97 1.38 -22.40
N GLU A 410 -17.47 0.54 -23.30
CA GLU A 410 -18.25 0.01 -24.42
C GLU A 410 -19.01 -1.28 -24.05
N HIS A 411 -18.48 -2.06 -23.11
CA HIS A 411 -19.02 -3.38 -22.80
C HIS A 411 -19.41 -3.55 -21.33
N LEU A 412 -18.49 -3.31 -20.40
CA LEU A 412 -18.71 -3.69 -19.00
C LEU A 412 -19.59 -2.72 -18.24
N LEU A 413 -19.49 -1.41 -18.50
CA LEU A 413 -20.30 -0.40 -17.82
C LEU A 413 -21.80 -0.52 -18.15
N PRO A 414 -22.21 -0.73 -19.41
CA PRO A 414 -23.60 -1.07 -19.73
C PRO A 414 -24.10 -2.33 -19.01
N LEU A 415 -23.27 -3.39 -18.95
CA LEU A 415 -23.64 -4.63 -18.26
C LEU A 415 -23.76 -4.42 -16.75
N ALA A 416 -22.83 -3.68 -16.13
CA ALA A 416 -22.91 -3.36 -14.71
C ALA A 416 -24.21 -2.62 -14.36
N ARG A 417 -24.62 -1.67 -15.21
CA ARG A 417 -25.91 -0.98 -15.09
C ARG A 417 -27.08 -1.96 -15.12
N GLN A 418 -27.12 -2.84 -16.13
CA GLN A 418 -28.17 -3.86 -16.25
C GLN A 418 -28.24 -4.76 -15.02
N GLY A 419 -27.09 -5.19 -14.48
CA GLY A 419 -27.04 -6.03 -13.28
C GLY A 419 -27.59 -5.35 -12.04
N LEU A 420 -27.29 -4.05 -11.85
CA LEU A 420 -27.86 -3.27 -10.74
C LEU A 420 -29.36 -3.03 -10.92
N GLU A 421 -29.82 -2.76 -12.14
CA GLU A 421 -31.24 -2.60 -12.48
C GLU A 421 -32.02 -3.90 -12.24
N HIS A 422 -31.49 -5.04 -12.70
CA HIS A 422 -32.07 -6.37 -12.49
C HIS A 422 -32.21 -6.68 -11.00
N ARG A 423 -31.22 -6.27 -10.19
CA ARG A 423 -31.27 -6.45 -8.74
C ARG A 423 -32.25 -5.49 -8.04
N GLY A 424 -32.79 -4.50 -8.74
CA GLY A 424 -33.71 -3.53 -8.18
C GLY A 424 -33.01 -2.48 -7.32
N ILE A 425 -31.78 -2.11 -7.65
CA ILE A 425 -31.12 -0.95 -7.03
C ILE A 425 -31.78 0.33 -7.54
N ASP A 426 -31.91 1.31 -6.65
CA ASP A 426 -32.53 2.59 -6.98
C ASP A 426 -31.84 3.26 -8.18
N ARG A 427 -32.62 3.63 -9.20
CA ARG A 427 -32.10 4.22 -10.44
C ARG A 427 -31.21 5.44 -10.21
N GLY A 428 -31.55 6.31 -9.25
CA GLY A 428 -30.73 7.47 -8.89
C GLY A 428 -29.35 7.11 -8.33
N ASP A 429 -29.24 5.99 -7.61
CA ASP A 429 -27.95 5.47 -7.13
C ASP A 429 -27.13 4.92 -8.29
N ILE A 430 -27.76 4.17 -9.19
CA ILE A 430 -27.10 3.63 -10.40
C ILE A 430 -26.52 4.77 -11.24
N ASP A 431 -27.35 5.76 -11.58
CA ASP A 431 -26.95 6.91 -12.40
C ASP A 431 -25.81 7.70 -11.75
N ARG A 432 -25.87 7.89 -10.43
CA ARG A 432 -24.85 8.63 -9.69
C ARG A 432 -23.52 7.87 -9.62
N TYR A 433 -23.52 6.61 -9.19
CA TYR A 433 -22.29 5.86 -8.98
C TYR A 433 -21.63 5.45 -10.29
N LEU A 434 -22.39 4.92 -11.25
CA LEU A 434 -21.85 4.53 -12.55
C LEU A 434 -21.48 5.76 -13.39
N GLY A 435 -22.17 6.89 -13.25
CA GLY A 435 -21.79 8.14 -13.90
C GLY A 435 -20.44 8.69 -13.41
N VAL A 436 -20.13 8.55 -12.11
CA VAL A 436 -18.81 8.89 -11.56
C VAL A 436 -17.71 7.98 -12.12
N LEU A 437 -17.98 6.67 -12.18
CA LEU A 437 -17.05 5.73 -12.82
C LEU A 437 -16.84 6.07 -14.31
N GLU A 438 -17.92 6.34 -15.05
CA GLU A 438 -17.89 6.71 -16.47
C GLU A 438 -17.03 7.95 -16.72
N GLU A 439 -17.24 9.03 -15.95
CA GLU A 439 -16.48 10.26 -16.06
C GLU A 439 -14.97 10.02 -15.82
N ARG A 440 -14.65 9.28 -14.75
CA ARG A 440 -13.26 8.90 -14.40
C ARG A 440 -12.61 8.07 -15.50
N VAL A 441 -13.33 7.08 -16.03
CA VAL A 441 -12.82 6.20 -17.09
C VAL A 441 -12.64 6.99 -18.37
N ARG A 442 -13.62 7.79 -18.80
CA ARG A 442 -13.56 8.62 -20.03
C ARG A 442 -12.42 9.63 -20.00
N THR A 443 -12.21 10.30 -18.86
CA THR A 443 -11.13 11.27 -18.70
C THR A 443 -9.75 10.62 -18.48
N GLY A 444 -9.71 9.32 -18.17
CA GLY A 444 -8.48 8.61 -17.82
C GLY A 444 -7.88 9.02 -16.46
N ARG A 445 -8.60 9.82 -15.66
CA ARG A 445 -8.08 10.41 -14.42
C ARG A 445 -8.45 9.58 -13.21
N THR A 446 -7.72 8.49 -13.00
CA THR A 446 -7.75 7.75 -11.73
C THR A 446 -6.98 8.49 -10.64
N GLY A 447 -7.09 8.04 -9.38
CA GLY A 447 -6.29 8.59 -8.28
C GLY A 447 -4.79 8.48 -8.54
N ALA A 448 -4.34 7.33 -9.07
CA ALA A 448 -2.96 7.16 -9.45
C ALA A 448 -2.51 8.13 -10.55
N GLN A 449 -3.33 8.30 -11.60
CA GLN A 449 -2.99 9.22 -12.70
C GLN A 449 -2.95 10.68 -12.21
N TRP A 450 -3.90 11.09 -11.38
CA TRP A 450 -3.92 12.45 -10.81
C TRP A 450 -2.67 12.75 -9.98
N MET A 451 -2.19 11.82 -9.15
CA MET A 451 -0.96 12.01 -8.37
C MET A 451 0.26 12.14 -9.28
N LEU A 452 0.38 11.26 -10.29
CA LEU A 452 1.50 11.29 -11.23
C LEU A 452 1.53 12.57 -12.06
N ASP A 453 0.37 13.01 -12.56
CA ASP A 453 0.24 14.26 -13.33
C ASP A 453 0.56 15.48 -12.46
N SER A 454 0.14 15.48 -11.20
CA SER A 454 0.44 16.56 -10.25
C SER A 454 1.95 16.63 -9.94
N LEU A 455 2.63 15.50 -9.75
CA LEU A 455 4.09 15.48 -9.57
C LEU A 455 4.84 15.96 -10.81
N ALA A 456 4.36 15.59 -12.00
CA ALA A 456 4.91 16.07 -13.26
C ALA A 456 4.75 17.59 -13.40
N ALA A 457 3.58 18.14 -13.04
CA ALA A 457 3.33 19.57 -13.06
C ALA A 457 4.19 20.37 -12.05
N MET A 458 4.57 19.75 -10.93
CA MET A 458 5.48 20.32 -9.93
C MET A 458 6.97 20.06 -10.24
N GLN A 459 7.32 19.44 -11.38
CA GLN A 459 8.71 19.12 -11.69
C GLN A 459 9.60 20.37 -11.68
N GLY A 460 10.78 20.24 -11.06
CA GLY A 460 11.74 21.34 -10.92
C GLY A 460 11.38 22.38 -9.84
N LYS A 461 10.27 22.20 -9.11
CA LYS A 461 9.85 23.10 -8.03
C LYS A 461 9.87 22.38 -6.67
N GLY A 462 10.52 23.02 -5.69
CA GLY A 462 10.62 22.50 -4.32
C GLY A 462 11.36 21.16 -4.21
N THR A 463 11.50 20.67 -2.98
CA THR A 463 12.09 19.36 -2.69
C THR A 463 11.10 18.23 -3.00
N GLN A 464 11.57 16.99 -3.02
CA GLN A 464 10.69 15.83 -3.14
C GLN A 464 9.68 15.76 -1.98
N ASP A 465 10.13 15.97 -0.74
CA ASP A 465 9.27 15.98 0.44
C ASP A 465 8.14 17.02 0.31
N GLN A 466 8.46 18.23 -0.15
CA GLN A 466 7.45 19.29 -0.35
C GLN A 466 6.38 18.87 -1.35
N ARG A 467 6.79 18.33 -2.51
CA ARG A 467 5.85 17.86 -3.53
C ARG A 467 4.94 16.73 -3.04
N LEU A 468 5.50 15.77 -2.29
CA LEU A 468 4.71 14.66 -1.73
C LEU A 468 3.73 15.15 -0.65
N ARG A 469 4.14 16.10 0.19
CA ARG A 469 3.24 16.72 1.17
C ARG A 469 2.14 17.54 0.49
N ALA A 470 2.44 18.28 -0.57
CA ALA A 470 1.43 18.97 -1.37
C ALA A 470 0.37 18.00 -1.92
N LEU A 471 0.79 16.85 -2.48
CA LEU A 471 -0.15 15.81 -2.91
C LEU A 471 -1.06 15.36 -1.76
N CYS A 472 -0.49 15.00 -0.62
CA CYS A 472 -1.26 14.51 0.53
C CYS A 472 -2.20 15.58 1.07
N HIS A 473 -1.74 16.83 1.16
CA HIS A 473 -2.54 17.96 1.62
C HIS A 473 -3.74 18.19 0.70
N VAL A 474 -3.52 18.30 -0.61
CA VAL A 474 -4.61 18.47 -1.58
C VAL A 474 -5.55 17.27 -1.56
N THR A 475 -5.03 16.04 -1.48
CA THR A 475 -5.86 14.83 -1.37
C THR A 475 -6.80 14.91 -0.17
N ARG A 476 -6.27 15.28 1.01
CA ARG A 476 -7.05 15.45 2.23
C ARG A 476 -8.13 16.52 2.10
N GLU A 477 -7.80 17.68 1.53
CA GLU A 477 -8.77 18.77 1.38
C GLU A 477 -9.84 18.46 0.33
N ARG A 478 -9.49 17.78 -0.77
CA ARG A 478 -10.46 17.33 -1.78
C ARG A 478 -11.37 16.21 -1.25
N GLN A 479 -10.86 15.35 -0.38
CA GLN A 479 -11.67 14.34 0.32
C GLN A 479 -12.73 14.96 1.24
N LYS A 480 -12.45 16.12 1.84
CA LYS A 480 -13.44 16.87 2.62
C LYS A 480 -14.54 17.46 1.74
N GLN A 481 -14.19 17.90 0.52
CA GLN A 481 -15.15 18.43 -0.47
C GLN A 481 -16.04 17.32 -1.04
N GLY A 482 -15.48 16.13 -1.28
CA GLY A 482 -16.22 14.95 -1.72
C GLY A 482 -16.48 14.88 -3.23
N ASP A 483 -15.91 15.80 -4.02
CA ASP A 483 -15.95 15.72 -5.48
C ASP A 483 -15.15 14.52 -5.99
N PRO A 484 -15.59 13.83 -7.07
CA PRO A 484 -14.85 12.71 -7.63
C PRO A 484 -13.50 13.16 -8.19
N VAL A 485 -12.50 12.26 -8.14
CA VAL A 485 -11.12 12.57 -8.55
C VAL A 485 -11.00 13.07 -10.00
N ALA A 486 -11.91 12.65 -10.88
CA ALA A 486 -11.96 13.10 -12.27
C ALA A 486 -12.05 14.64 -12.39
N ARG A 487 -12.64 15.31 -11.39
CA ARG A 487 -12.87 16.76 -11.35
C ARG A 487 -11.80 17.53 -10.57
N TRP A 488 -10.85 16.83 -9.94
CA TRP A 488 -9.82 17.49 -9.16
C TRP A 488 -8.87 18.29 -10.05
N LYS A 489 -8.53 19.50 -9.60
CA LYS A 489 -7.38 20.24 -10.13
C LYS A 489 -6.09 19.56 -9.69
N LEU A 490 -5.03 19.69 -10.50
CA LEU A 490 -3.72 19.18 -10.12
C LEU A 490 -3.21 19.90 -8.86
N ALA A 491 -2.49 19.19 -8.01
CA ALA A 491 -1.79 19.80 -6.90
C ALA A 491 -0.60 20.64 -7.39
N THR A 492 -0.32 21.71 -6.65
CA THR A 492 0.74 22.68 -6.93
C THR A 492 1.70 22.75 -5.73
N ILE A 493 2.90 23.29 -5.94
CA ILE A 493 3.90 23.34 -4.85
C ILE A 493 3.44 24.28 -3.72
N GLU A 494 2.61 25.26 -4.06
CA GLU A 494 1.98 26.20 -3.15
C GLU A 494 1.01 25.52 -2.17
N ASP A 495 0.54 24.30 -2.47
CA ASP A 495 -0.36 23.52 -1.62
C ASP A 495 0.35 22.73 -0.50
N THR A 496 1.68 22.85 -0.36
CA THR A 496 2.49 22.08 0.62
C THR A 496 2.09 22.33 2.09
N GLY A 497 1.30 23.37 2.36
CA GLY A 497 0.93 23.79 3.71
C GLY A 497 2.07 24.53 4.42
N SER A 498 2.29 24.27 5.72
CA SER A 498 3.30 24.97 6.51
C SER A 498 4.73 24.59 6.11
N TRP A 499 5.52 25.61 5.74
CA TRP A 499 6.92 25.46 5.37
C TRP A 499 7.80 24.92 6.50
N ARG A 500 7.40 25.17 7.77
CA ARG A 500 8.18 24.83 8.97
C ARG A 500 8.50 23.34 9.08
N HIS A 501 7.70 22.49 8.43
CA HIS A 501 7.87 21.05 8.44
C HIS A 501 8.77 20.51 7.31
N SER A 502 9.26 21.37 6.41
CA SER A 502 10.08 20.97 5.24
C SER A 502 11.57 20.80 5.57
N TYR A 503 12.02 21.32 6.71
CA TYR A 503 13.44 21.49 7.00
C TYR A 503 13.82 21.08 8.43
N GLN A 504 13.08 20.15 9.03
CA GLN A 504 13.33 19.62 10.37
C GLN A 504 14.44 18.55 10.39
N LYS A 505 14.52 17.74 9.33
CA LYS A 505 15.49 16.66 9.18
C LYS A 505 16.26 16.80 7.86
N VAL A 506 17.51 16.35 7.86
CA VAL A 506 18.41 16.42 6.69
C VAL A 506 17.79 15.73 5.46
N GLY A 507 17.17 14.57 5.62
CA GLY A 507 16.58 13.79 4.53
C GLY A 507 15.48 14.51 3.74
N GLN A 508 14.90 15.59 4.27
CA GLN A 508 13.80 16.33 3.63
C GLN A 508 14.27 17.26 2.51
N PHE A 509 15.56 17.63 2.50
CA PHE A 509 16.12 18.59 1.54
C PHE A 509 17.58 18.29 1.14
N MET A 510 18.15 17.17 1.59
CA MET A 510 19.44 16.70 1.09
C MET A 510 19.39 16.44 -0.42
N THR A 511 20.53 16.62 -1.09
CA THR A 511 20.69 16.20 -2.49
C THR A 511 20.92 14.69 -2.53
N THR A 512 20.13 13.99 -3.34
CA THR A 512 20.18 12.52 -3.52
C THR A 512 20.63 12.08 -4.91
N ASP A 513 20.59 12.98 -5.91
CA ASP A 513 21.22 12.79 -7.20
C ASP A 513 22.70 13.19 -7.07
N LEU A 514 23.54 12.20 -6.77
CA LEU A 514 24.93 12.40 -6.39
C LEU A 514 25.88 12.20 -7.57
N PHE A 515 26.90 13.06 -7.62
CA PHE A 515 28.08 12.83 -8.45
C PHE A 515 29.23 12.40 -7.54
N THR A 516 29.71 11.18 -7.76
CA THR A 516 30.76 10.52 -6.95
C THR A 516 31.97 10.18 -7.81
N VAL A 517 33.08 9.85 -7.16
CA VAL A 517 34.29 9.31 -7.78
C VAL A 517 34.81 8.12 -6.97
N HIS A 518 35.59 7.25 -7.61
CA HIS A 518 36.29 6.15 -6.96
C HIS A 518 37.67 6.60 -6.43
N PRO A 519 38.22 5.99 -5.35
CA PRO A 519 39.55 6.34 -4.83
C PRO A 519 40.70 6.29 -5.85
N THR A 520 40.58 5.43 -6.86
CA THR A 520 41.58 5.23 -7.91
C THR A 520 41.34 6.08 -9.16
N ASP A 521 40.30 6.92 -9.17
CA ASP A 521 40.06 7.83 -10.28
C ASP A 521 41.12 8.94 -10.29
N VAL A 522 41.36 9.50 -11.48
CA VAL A 522 42.23 10.68 -11.64
C VAL A 522 41.55 11.91 -11.05
N VAL A 523 42.33 12.76 -10.39
CA VAL A 523 41.83 13.99 -9.76
C VAL A 523 41.14 14.93 -10.76
N ASP A 524 41.55 14.93 -12.03
CA ASP A 524 40.94 15.69 -13.13
C ASP A 524 39.45 15.39 -13.30
N LEU A 525 39.01 14.16 -13.03
CA LEU A 525 37.59 13.80 -13.07
C LEU A 525 36.82 14.53 -11.97
N ALA A 526 37.34 14.51 -10.74
CA ALA A 526 36.73 15.23 -9.62
C ALA A 526 36.68 16.75 -9.88
N ALA A 527 37.74 17.31 -10.46
CA ALA A 527 37.76 18.72 -10.87
C ALA A 527 36.72 19.04 -11.96
N SER A 528 36.64 18.19 -12.99
CA SER A 528 35.68 18.32 -14.08
C SER A 528 34.23 18.22 -13.60
N LEU A 529 33.93 17.28 -12.69
CA LEU A 529 32.60 17.17 -12.07
C LEU A 529 32.23 18.43 -11.29
N MET A 530 33.16 19.01 -10.54
CA MET A 530 32.93 20.27 -9.82
C MET A 530 32.59 21.42 -10.77
N ASP A 531 33.28 21.51 -11.90
CA ASP A 531 33.02 22.52 -12.94
C ASP A 531 31.67 22.28 -13.63
N TRP A 532 31.48 21.10 -14.23
CA TRP A 532 30.29 20.77 -15.03
C TRP A 532 28.98 20.79 -14.24
N ARG A 533 29.03 20.41 -12.95
CA ARG A 533 27.85 20.34 -12.08
C ARG A 533 27.74 21.50 -11.12
N HIS A 534 28.70 22.43 -11.14
CA HIS A 534 28.78 23.58 -10.24
C HIS A 534 28.68 23.17 -8.76
N ILE A 535 29.39 22.11 -8.38
CA ILE A 535 29.46 21.58 -7.02
C ILE A 535 30.86 21.83 -6.43
N ARG A 536 30.95 21.89 -5.10
CA ARG A 536 32.22 22.18 -4.38
C ARG A 536 32.79 20.98 -3.62
N HIS A 537 32.01 19.91 -3.52
CA HIS A 537 32.34 18.72 -2.77
C HIS A 537 31.88 17.52 -3.59
N VAL A 538 32.77 16.54 -3.73
CA VAL A 538 32.53 15.29 -4.46
C VAL A 538 32.81 14.15 -3.49
N PRO A 539 31.78 13.41 -3.04
CA PRO A 539 31.98 12.20 -2.24
C PRO A 539 32.78 11.15 -2.99
N VAL A 540 33.59 10.40 -2.24
CA VAL A 540 34.38 9.29 -2.78
C VAL A 540 33.79 7.99 -2.24
N GLU A 541 33.42 7.08 -3.13
CA GLU A 541 32.82 5.78 -2.78
C GLU A 541 33.61 4.62 -3.38
N ASP A 542 33.57 3.47 -2.69
CA ASP A 542 34.12 2.23 -3.23
C ASP A 542 33.11 1.49 -4.14
N ALA A 543 33.52 0.35 -4.70
CA ALA A 543 32.68 -0.48 -5.56
C ALA A 543 31.41 -0.99 -4.88
N GLU A 544 31.37 -1.02 -3.55
CA GLU A 544 30.18 -1.39 -2.80
C GLU A 544 29.27 -0.18 -2.49
N GLY A 545 29.63 1.04 -2.86
CA GLY A 545 28.87 2.27 -2.57
C GLY A 545 29.05 2.77 -1.13
N ARG A 546 30.12 2.34 -0.43
CA ARG A 546 30.45 2.87 0.90
C ARG A 546 31.20 4.17 0.76
N LEU A 547 30.89 5.14 1.63
CA LEU A 547 31.62 6.40 1.66
C LEU A 547 33.03 6.19 2.25
N VAL A 548 34.07 6.39 1.43
CA VAL A 548 35.47 6.19 1.82
C VAL A 548 36.29 7.49 1.83
N GLY A 549 35.73 8.59 1.31
CA GLY A 549 36.37 9.89 1.35
C GLY A 549 35.51 11.04 0.85
N LEU A 550 36.06 12.24 0.91
CA LEU A 550 35.44 13.45 0.37
C LEU A 550 36.52 14.34 -0.26
N VAL A 551 36.35 14.71 -1.52
CA VAL A 551 37.19 15.71 -2.19
C VAL A 551 36.46 17.05 -2.16
N SER A 552 37.15 18.09 -1.70
CA SER A 552 36.63 19.45 -1.71
C SER A 552 37.37 20.29 -2.75
N HIS A 553 36.75 21.34 -3.26
CA HIS A 553 37.43 22.30 -4.12
C HIS A 553 38.68 22.89 -3.42
N ARG A 554 38.66 23.07 -2.10
CA ARG A 554 39.86 23.48 -1.33
C ARG A 554 40.99 22.46 -1.39
N SER A 555 40.69 21.16 -1.48
CA SER A 555 41.70 20.11 -1.66
C SER A 555 42.40 20.26 -3.02
N LEU A 556 41.63 20.55 -4.08
CA LEU A 556 42.17 20.80 -5.42
C LEU A 556 43.04 22.06 -5.45
N LEU A 557 42.58 23.16 -4.86
CA LEU A 557 43.36 24.41 -4.78
C LEU A 557 44.68 24.22 -4.01
N ARG A 558 44.67 23.40 -2.95
CA ARG A 558 45.89 23.07 -2.21
C ARG A 558 46.87 22.26 -3.06
N LEU A 559 46.38 21.28 -3.82
CA LEU A 559 47.19 20.50 -4.74
C LEU A 559 47.88 21.40 -5.78
N VAL A 560 47.12 22.31 -6.39
CA VAL A 560 47.66 23.31 -7.35
C VAL A 560 48.67 24.24 -6.68
N GLY A 561 48.35 24.75 -5.48
CA GLY A 561 49.23 25.65 -4.73
C GLY A 561 50.53 25.00 -4.24
N GLN A 562 50.60 23.67 -4.17
CA GLN A 562 51.80 22.90 -3.81
C GLN A 562 52.70 22.58 -5.02
N GLY A 563 52.34 23.03 -6.23
CA GLY A 563 53.14 22.79 -7.43
C GLY A 563 53.07 21.35 -7.95
N ALA A 564 52.12 20.54 -7.47
CA ALA A 564 51.90 19.16 -7.89
C ALA A 564 51.21 19.03 -9.26
N THR A 565 51.38 20.03 -10.14
CA THR A 565 50.83 20.10 -11.50
C THR A 565 51.87 19.76 -12.57
N GLY A 566 52.96 19.09 -12.19
CA GLY A 566 53.93 18.55 -13.13
C GLY A 566 53.28 17.48 -14.01
N VAL A 567 53.43 17.62 -15.32
CA VAL A 567 52.76 16.90 -16.42
C VAL A 567 52.91 15.36 -16.39
N ASP A 568 53.65 14.78 -15.42
CA ASP A 568 54.01 13.36 -15.36
C ASP A 568 53.50 12.60 -14.12
N GLN A 569 52.79 13.23 -13.17
CA GLN A 569 52.20 12.51 -12.02
C GLN A 569 50.67 12.46 -12.11
N GLN A 570 50.13 11.26 -12.37
CA GLN A 570 48.71 10.96 -12.21
C GLN A 570 48.37 10.96 -10.71
N VAL A 571 47.99 12.12 -10.17
CA VAL A 571 47.47 12.22 -8.81
C VAL A 571 46.10 11.56 -8.78
N LEU A 572 45.92 10.62 -7.87
CA LEU A 572 44.66 9.91 -7.69
C LEU A 572 43.80 10.59 -6.63
N VAL A 573 42.49 10.38 -6.71
CA VAL A 573 41.54 10.90 -5.73
C VAL A 573 41.93 10.56 -4.29
N GLN A 574 42.38 9.33 -4.06
CA GLN A 574 42.80 8.86 -2.73
C GLN A 574 43.97 9.63 -2.11
N ASP A 575 44.79 10.30 -2.93
CA ASP A 575 45.96 11.05 -2.49
C ASP A 575 45.58 12.41 -1.90
N ILE A 576 44.42 12.95 -2.28
CA ILE A 576 43.94 14.27 -1.85
C ILE A 576 42.63 14.23 -1.04
N MET A 577 41.92 13.10 -1.04
CA MET A 577 40.64 12.98 -0.34
C MET A 577 40.81 13.05 1.18
N LYS A 578 39.81 13.63 1.86
CA LYS A 578 39.70 13.53 3.31
C LYS A 578 39.09 12.17 3.65
N LYS A 579 39.83 11.30 4.34
CA LYS A 579 39.36 9.96 4.75
C LYS A 579 38.44 9.99 5.98
N ALA A 580 38.75 10.82 6.97
CA ALA A 580 37.92 11.02 8.15
C ALA A 580 36.76 11.99 7.82
N VAL A 581 35.75 11.47 7.13
CA VAL A 581 34.56 12.22 6.74
C VAL A 581 33.55 12.20 7.88
N VAL A 582 33.04 13.38 8.23
CA VAL A 582 31.98 13.49 9.22
C VAL A 582 30.66 13.34 8.47
N THR A 583 29.83 12.42 8.92
CA THR A 583 28.56 12.09 8.26
C THR A 583 27.37 12.35 9.17
N VAL A 584 26.19 12.36 8.56
CA VAL A 584 24.88 12.39 9.23
C VAL A 584 23.98 11.33 8.61
N THR A 585 22.83 11.08 9.22
CA THR A 585 21.80 10.20 8.67
C THR A 585 20.64 11.03 8.10
N PRO A 586 19.77 10.48 7.24
CA PRO A 586 18.58 11.18 6.77
C PRO A 586 17.68 11.68 7.92
N ASP A 587 17.67 10.95 9.04
CA ASP A 587 16.89 11.30 10.24
C ASP A 587 17.53 12.34 11.16
N THR A 588 18.78 12.72 10.90
CA THR A 588 19.49 13.71 11.72
C THR A 588 18.74 15.05 11.71
N PRO A 589 18.46 15.65 12.89
CA PRO A 589 17.85 16.98 12.96
C PRO A 589 18.70 18.03 12.22
N THR A 590 18.04 18.91 11.46
CA THR A 590 18.73 19.97 10.70
C THR A 590 19.59 20.86 11.60
N LEU A 591 19.12 21.15 12.82
CA LEU A 591 19.89 21.94 13.78
C LEU A 591 21.19 21.26 14.19
N GLU A 592 21.14 19.95 14.46
CA GLU A 592 22.34 19.15 14.77
C GLU A 592 23.31 19.14 13.57
N ALA A 593 22.80 19.03 12.35
CA ALA A 593 23.63 19.10 11.14
C ALA A 593 24.31 20.48 11.00
N ILE A 594 23.58 21.58 11.23
CA ILE A 594 24.14 22.94 11.24
C ILE A 594 25.21 23.10 12.32
N GLU A 595 24.95 22.59 13.53
CA GLU A 595 25.90 22.62 14.64
C GLU A 595 27.18 21.84 14.33
N LYS A 596 27.05 20.64 13.73
CA LYS A 596 28.19 19.86 13.25
C LYS A 596 28.98 20.61 12.18
N MET A 597 28.31 21.17 11.17
CA MET A 597 28.98 21.95 10.11
C MET A 597 29.75 23.14 10.67
N ARG A 598 29.13 23.89 11.59
CA ARG A 598 29.73 25.06 12.24
C ARG A 598 30.89 24.68 13.16
N GLY A 599 30.69 23.68 14.03
CA GLY A 599 31.69 23.24 15.00
C GLY A 599 32.94 22.65 14.35
N LEU A 600 32.75 21.87 13.28
CA LEU A 600 33.83 21.20 12.56
C LEU A 600 34.36 22.02 11.38
N ARG A 601 33.76 23.18 11.10
CA ARG A 601 34.10 24.10 10.01
C ARG A 601 34.10 23.41 8.64
N VAL A 602 33.09 22.58 8.38
CA VAL A 602 32.92 21.84 7.13
C VAL A 602 31.77 22.42 6.31
N GLY A 603 31.98 22.54 4.99
CA GLY A 603 30.99 23.11 4.06
C GLY A 603 29.98 22.10 3.51
N SER A 604 30.11 20.82 3.88
CA SER A 604 29.18 19.75 3.54
C SER A 604 29.24 18.61 4.54
N LEU A 605 28.14 17.88 4.67
CA LEU A 605 28.05 16.59 5.37
C LEU A 605 27.47 15.57 4.40
N PRO A 606 28.23 14.52 4.03
CA PRO A 606 27.67 13.35 3.38
C PRO A 606 26.65 12.67 4.31
N VAL A 607 25.58 12.18 3.72
CA VAL A 607 24.47 11.51 4.41
C VAL A 607 24.56 10.02 4.13
N VAL A 608 24.58 9.21 5.19
CA VAL A 608 24.75 7.75 5.09
C VAL A 608 23.62 7.00 5.78
N GLU A 609 23.26 5.83 5.23
CA GLU A 609 22.48 4.78 5.91
C GLU A 609 23.42 3.60 6.18
N GLY A 610 23.80 3.41 7.44
CA GLY A 610 24.91 2.50 7.77
C GLY A 610 26.22 3.07 7.23
N ASP A 611 26.86 2.35 6.30
CA ASP A 611 28.08 2.77 5.61
C ASP A 611 27.84 3.28 4.18
N LYS A 612 26.60 3.15 3.67
CA LYS A 612 26.24 3.51 2.29
C LYS A 612 25.92 4.99 2.16
N LEU A 613 26.47 5.61 1.12
CA LEU A 613 26.16 7.00 0.78
C LEU A 613 24.76 7.10 0.18
N VAL A 614 23.89 7.91 0.78
CA VAL A 614 22.50 8.10 0.33
C VAL A 614 22.16 9.56 0.00
N GLY A 615 23.04 10.50 0.35
CA GLY A 615 22.84 11.91 0.03
C GLY A 615 24.00 12.79 0.45
N ILE A 616 23.86 14.10 0.21
CA ILE A 616 24.77 15.13 0.72
C ILE A 616 23.96 16.38 1.09
N ILE A 617 24.33 17.02 2.19
CA ILE A 617 23.86 18.36 2.55
C ILE A 617 25.04 19.32 2.56
N THR A 618 24.86 20.49 1.95
CA THR A 618 25.90 21.52 1.79
C THR A 618 25.45 22.87 2.35
N GLU A 619 26.40 23.80 2.52
CA GLU A 619 26.08 25.19 2.86
C GLU A 619 25.12 25.83 1.87
N ARG A 620 25.20 25.46 0.58
CA ARG A 620 24.29 25.98 -0.45
C ARG A 620 22.85 25.54 -0.18
N ASP A 621 22.64 24.29 0.22
CA ASP A 621 21.32 23.78 0.56
C ASP A 621 20.75 24.55 1.76
N LEU A 622 21.56 24.73 2.81
CA LEU A 622 21.17 25.52 3.98
C LEU A 622 20.86 26.99 3.66
N ILE A 623 21.61 27.61 2.74
CA ILE A 623 21.35 28.98 2.27
C ILE A 623 20.02 29.03 1.52
N ASN A 624 19.75 28.07 0.63
CA ASN A 624 18.47 28.01 -0.10
C ASN A 624 17.30 27.86 0.88
N VAL A 625 17.46 27.01 1.91
CA VAL A 625 16.49 26.90 2.99
C VAL A 625 16.30 28.25 3.68
N ALA A 626 17.39 28.86 4.18
CA ALA A 626 17.33 30.14 4.88
C ALA A 626 16.71 31.27 4.05
N ALA A 627 17.02 31.34 2.76
CA ALA A 627 16.43 32.29 1.83
C ALA A 627 14.93 32.08 1.70
N ALA A 628 14.48 30.82 1.50
CA ALA A 628 13.06 30.50 1.44
C ALA A 628 12.33 30.86 2.76
N LEU A 629 12.96 30.62 3.92
CA LEU A 629 12.39 30.99 5.22
C LEU A 629 12.28 32.50 5.38
N LEU A 630 13.32 33.24 4.97
CA LEU A 630 13.38 34.69 5.08
C LEU A 630 12.37 35.35 4.14
N GLU A 631 12.32 34.95 2.87
CA GLU A 631 11.33 35.45 1.91
C GLU A 631 9.90 35.26 2.41
N GLN A 632 9.61 34.09 2.99
CA GLN A 632 8.28 33.79 3.50
C GLN A 632 7.96 34.58 4.77
N HIS A 633 8.91 34.72 5.70
CA HIS A 633 8.75 35.56 6.88
C HIS A 633 8.49 37.02 6.51
N LEU A 634 9.21 37.55 5.51
CA LEU A 634 9.01 38.90 5.00
C LEU A 634 7.64 39.08 4.34
N LYS A 635 7.20 38.11 3.52
CA LYS A 635 5.85 38.11 2.92
C LYS A 635 4.73 38.05 3.96
N GLU A 636 4.89 37.23 5.01
CA GLU A 636 3.93 37.14 6.13
C GLU A 636 3.81 38.46 6.91
N GLN A 637 4.88 39.27 6.94
CA GLN A 637 4.90 40.60 7.58
C GLN A 637 4.49 41.75 6.65
N GLY A 638 4.06 41.47 5.41
CA GLY A 638 3.65 42.50 4.46
C GLY A 638 4.81 43.36 3.94
N ALA A 639 6.05 42.88 4.03
CA ALA A 639 7.16 43.48 3.29
C ALA A 639 6.96 43.20 1.78
N PRO A 640 7.24 44.19 0.90
CA PRO A 640 7.00 44.07 -0.54
C PRO A 640 7.78 42.95 -1.21
#